data_AF-A0A077JFJ7-F1
#
_entry.id   AF-A0A077JFJ7-F1
#
_cell.length_a   1.000
_cell.length_b   1.000
_cell.length_c   1.000
_cell.angle_alpha   90.00
_cell.angle_beta   90.00
_cell.angle_gamma   90.00
#
_symmetry.space_group_name_H-M   'P 1'
#
loop_
_entity.id
_entity.type
_entity.pdbx_description
1 polymer ?
#
loop_
_entity_poly.entity_id
_entity_poly.type
_entity_poly.pdbx_seq_one_letter_code
_entity_poly.pdbx_strand_id
1 'polypeptide(L)'
;MLIPIVSFIFGLILLIFTILVYQGHSLFRDIYFFLNLRRDKFFLVSFSSVSLSLILGIIGQLNYIHPSLLRTIRFFLIAGSGYYLSLLLVQIFQLTKKILPLSFLTINFFKSKKWLLKTYPLLGIFIFYITILLFLLFFGDRVGWEGDDIEQLDGIINFSHKGKNLVYRYYWQPLTYQLNLWLNSWLNHPRLLFFIPQIIGAANISILLITIYTFSRRRLNLILCFCFLIIFPEIIFCSLYYNSTVFAMFPMSIAILLLFWTESPIKTKKTWDNFRYCAIGMTSTLAVFFRLDFLLSLPLLWYLILFDNSLKSKIEQRLKVYSIYMLTSLSLLVFFSVTDVFNPRKIIDITNSHHEGVNTWTIQQSLVNLFSVTNLVIWIILIISLFYFVLIKIKNKDWKLGLLILCVLPLFYSLPNLTSPKYLIPGIIFLPLFCASTALRIKSKLDENQFKSLVFSFIILSLFLQIVAIQWVPRIPFIEITANPNYIYTHDGIRVPGGYLKGYNEVKKAQINSYHRPIKFSRKIAQVIQQIDTNVTLIYLDKSDSFATEAWIWTFTTFYLELEGYQVEHYDRNNQIVLSLADKTVIMQRVNQEQYENYLDINPQKTTLIKVPYISRKDPQGLKKFFEDFYDSLDNLVSRQR
;
A
#
# COMPACT_ATOMS: atom_id res chain seq x y z
N MET A 1 5.78 15.34 35.48
CA MET A 1 7.02 14.96 36.18
C MET A 1 7.20 13.45 36.41
N LEU A 2 6.14 12.64 36.52
CA LEU A 2 6.26 11.20 36.81
C LEU A 2 7.13 10.42 35.79
N ILE A 3 6.85 10.53 34.49
CA ILE A 3 7.54 9.76 33.44
C ILE A 3 9.06 10.05 33.38
N PRO A 4 9.53 11.32 33.44
CA PRO A 4 10.97 11.61 33.51
C PRO A 4 11.67 11.05 34.76
N ILE A 5 11.03 11.11 35.92
CA ILE A 5 11.58 10.58 37.19
C ILE A 5 11.70 9.06 37.12
N VAL A 6 10.64 8.39 36.66
CA VAL A 6 10.64 6.94 36.45
C VAL A 6 11.72 6.55 35.45
N SER A 7 11.86 7.27 34.33
CA SER A 7 12.91 7.02 33.34
C SER A 7 14.31 7.19 33.92
N PHE A 8 14.52 8.21 34.74
CA PHE A 8 15.79 8.45 35.43
C PHE A 8 16.15 7.31 36.39
N ILE A 9 15.20 6.89 37.22
CA ILE A 9 15.38 5.77 38.16
C ILE A 9 15.70 4.48 37.39
N PHE A 10 14.93 4.16 36.35
CA PHE A 10 15.22 3.00 35.50
C PHE A 10 16.58 3.09 34.81
N GLY A 11 16.96 4.28 34.34
CA GLY A 11 18.28 4.51 33.75
C GLY A 11 19.41 4.24 34.73
N LEU A 12 19.32 4.74 35.97
CA LEU A 12 20.29 4.47 37.02
C LEU A 12 20.38 2.98 37.37
N ILE A 13 19.23 2.32 37.57
CA ILE A 13 19.18 0.87 37.84
C ILE A 13 19.85 0.11 36.70
N LEU A 14 19.53 0.44 35.45
CA LEU A 14 20.11 -0.19 34.27
C LEU A 14 21.63 0.05 34.20
N LEU A 15 22.10 1.26 34.52
CA LEU A 15 23.54 1.58 34.54
C LEU A 15 24.28 0.73 35.59
N ILE A 16 23.77 0.71 36.83
CA ILE A 16 24.35 -0.03 37.94
C ILE A 16 24.39 -1.51 37.60
N PHE A 17 23.27 -2.05 37.11
CA PHE A 17 23.19 -3.43 36.64
C PHE A 17 24.24 -3.73 35.56
N THR A 18 24.37 -2.85 34.56
CA THR A 18 25.34 -3.01 33.47
C THR A 18 26.77 -3.05 33.99
N ILE A 19 27.13 -2.15 34.92
CA ILE A 19 28.46 -2.11 35.53
C ILE A 19 28.73 -3.37 36.33
N LEU A 20 27.79 -3.81 37.17
CA LEU A 20 27.95 -5.00 38.02
C LEU A 20 28.09 -6.28 37.20
N VAL A 21 27.28 -6.46 36.15
CA VAL A 21 27.39 -7.61 35.24
C VAL A 21 28.70 -7.56 34.44
N TYR A 22 29.09 -6.38 33.93
CA TYR A 22 30.33 -6.22 33.16
C TYR A 22 31.59 -6.55 33.99
N GLN A 23 31.63 -6.12 35.26
CA GLN A 23 32.73 -6.42 36.18
C GLN A 23 32.73 -7.88 36.66
N GLY A 24 31.56 -8.55 36.62
CA GLY A 24 31.37 -9.92 37.09
C GLY A 24 31.17 -10.00 38.60
N HIS A 25 30.31 -9.15 39.14
CA HIS A 25 29.98 -9.11 40.57
C HIS A 25 29.39 -10.44 41.05
N SER A 26 29.64 -10.80 42.32
CA SER A 26 29.27 -12.10 42.92
C SER A 26 27.78 -12.44 42.81
N LEU A 27 26.90 -11.43 42.86
CA LEU A 27 25.45 -11.55 42.71
C LEU A 27 25.01 -12.23 41.40
N PHE A 28 25.82 -12.15 40.34
CA PHE A 28 25.50 -12.72 39.03
C PHE A 28 26.36 -13.94 38.69
N ARG A 29 27.14 -14.44 39.66
CA ARG A 29 28.10 -15.54 39.48
C ARG A 29 27.42 -16.86 39.13
N ASP A 30 26.19 -17.08 39.60
CA ASP A 30 25.49 -18.36 39.41
C ASP A 30 24.54 -18.36 38.20
N ILE A 31 24.36 -17.20 37.55
CA ILE A 31 23.50 -17.07 36.37
C ILE A 31 24.38 -17.16 35.13
N TYR A 32 24.38 -18.33 34.50
CA TYR A 32 25.20 -18.65 33.31
C TYR A 32 25.09 -17.61 32.19
N PHE A 33 23.91 -17.02 32.00
CA PHE A 33 23.69 -15.95 31.02
C PHE A 33 24.53 -14.69 31.30
N PHE A 34 24.57 -14.22 32.55
CA PHE A 34 25.29 -12.99 32.92
C PHE A 34 26.80 -13.19 33.01
N LEU A 35 27.26 -14.40 33.34
CA LEU A 35 28.67 -14.78 33.27
C LEU A 35 29.28 -14.57 31.88
N ASN A 36 28.53 -14.90 30.83
CA ASN A 36 28.97 -14.73 29.44
C ASN A 36 29.03 -13.26 28.98
N LEU A 37 28.44 -12.33 29.75
CA LEU A 37 28.46 -10.89 29.47
C LEU A 37 29.60 -10.16 30.22
N ARG A 38 30.35 -10.87 31.07
CA ARG A 38 31.48 -10.31 31.81
C ARG A 38 32.54 -9.82 30.83
N ARG A 39 32.98 -8.57 30.99
CA ARG A 39 33.93 -7.86 30.10
C ARG A 39 33.49 -7.77 28.63
N ASP A 40 32.23 -8.04 28.31
CA ASP A 40 31.70 -7.88 26.95
C ASP A 40 31.50 -6.40 26.62
N LYS A 41 32.25 -5.91 25.63
CA LYS A 41 32.23 -4.50 25.23
C LYS A 41 30.92 -4.10 24.57
N PHE A 42 30.24 -5.00 23.86
CA PHE A 42 28.97 -4.70 23.20
C PHE A 42 27.84 -4.63 24.22
N PHE A 43 27.84 -5.50 25.24
CA PHE A 43 26.94 -5.38 26.38
C PHE A 43 27.10 -4.04 27.11
N LEU A 44 28.35 -3.68 27.46
CA LEU A 44 28.64 -2.44 28.16
C LEU A 44 28.14 -1.22 27.37
N VAL A 45 28.53 -1.10 26.10
CA VAL A 45 28.20 0.08 25.30
C VAL A 45 26.71 0.16 24.99
N SER A 46 26.04 -0.96 24.68
CA SER A 46 24.60 -0.96 24.38
C SER A 46 23.77 -0.55 25.60
N PHE A 47 23.90 -1.26 26.72
CA PHE A 47 23.09 -0.99 27.90
C PHE A 47 23.45 0.34 28.59
N SER A 48 24.72 0.75 28.56
CA SER A 48 25.10 2.09 29.07
C SER A 48 24.52 3.20 28.21
N SER A 49 24.45 3.03 26.89
CA SER A 49 23.85 4.04 25.99
C SER A 49 22.32 4.15 26.17
N VAL A 50 21.62 3.02 26.37
CA VAL A 50 20.18 3.03 26.74
C VAL A 50 20.00 3.74 28.07
N SER A 51 20.77 3.35 29.08
CA SER A 51 20.76 3.95 30.41
C SER A 51 20.97 5.47 30.37
N LEU A 52 22.02 5.94 29.70
CA LEU A 52 22.31 7.35 29.54
C LEU A 52 21.18 8.08 28.83
N SER A 53 20.58 7.48 27.79
CA SER A 53 19.42 8.07 27.12
C SER A 53 18.20 8.20 28.04
N LEU A 54 17.98 7.24 28.96
CA LEU A 54 16.92 7.31 29.96
C LEU A 54 17.19 8.38 31.03
N ILE A 55 18.43 8.44 31.54
CA ILE A 55 18.88 9.45 32.52
C ILE A 55 18.76 10.87 31.94
N LEU A 56 19.19 11.07 30.70
CA LEU A 56 19.06 12.35 29.98
C LEU A 56 17.60 12.79 29.83
N GLY A 57 16.60 11.93 30.07
CA GLY A 57 15.19 12.29 30.07
C GLY A 57 14.82 13.34 31.14
N ILE A 58 15.47 13.33 32.31
CA ILE A 58 15.19 14.29 33.39
C ILE A 58 15.86 15.65 33.17
N ILE A 59 17.02 15.66 32.52
CA ILE A 59 17.79 16.88 32.22
C ILE A 59 16.98 17.84 31.34
N GLY A 60 16.08 17.30 30.51
CA GLY A 60 15.18 18.09 29.66
C GLY A 60 14.06 18.80 30.42
N GLN A 61 13.82 18.45 31.69
CA GLN A 61 12.88 19.14 32.57
C GLN A 61 13.54 20.31 33.31
N LEU A 62 14.87 20.31 33.44
CA LEU A 62 15.62 21.32 34.18
C LEU A 62 15.95 22.57 33.34
N ASN A 63 15.54 22.61 32.06
CA ASN A 63 15.74 23.71 31.10
C ASN A 63 17.19 24.24 30.91
N TYR A 64 18.21 23.60 31.47
CA TYR A 64 19.62 24.00 31.30
C TYR A 64 20.19 23.74 29.90
N ILE A 65 19.61 22.80 29.15
CA ILE A 65 20.02 22.45 27.78
C ILE A 65 18.80 22.60 26.89
N HIS A 66 18.98 23.19 25.72
CA HIS A 66 17.91 23.33 24.74
C HIS A 66 17.28 21.94 24.48
N PRO A 67 15.97 21.75 24.73
CA PRO A 67 15.33 20.43 24.69
C PRO A 67 15.51 19.66 23.37
N SER A 68 15.69 20.36 22.25
CA SER A 68 15.96 19.73 20.94
C SER A 68 17.33 19.04 20.88
N LEU A 69 18.39 19.67 21.40
CA LEU A 69 19.74 19.09 21.41
C LEU A 69 19.76 17.80 22.24
N LEU A 70 19.14 17.85 23.42
CA LEU A 70 19.05 16.71 24.33
C LEU A 70 18.29 15.53 23.72
N ARG A 71 17.18 15.77 23.03
CA ARG A 71 16.43 14.72 22.33
C ARG A 71 17.22 14.13 21.15
N THR A 72 17.95 14.95 20.40
CA THR A 72 18.83 14.47 19.32
C THR A 72 19.95 13.58 19.87
N ILE A 73 20.60 13.98 20.96
CA ILE A 73 21.61 13.15 21.65
C ILE A 73 21.00 11.81 22.10
N ARG A 74 19.81 11.86 22.72
CA ARG A 74 19.08 10.65 23.15
C ARG A 74 18.72 9.73 21.99
N PHE A 75 18.32 10.29 20.84
CA PHE A 75 18.06 9.53 19.63
C PHE A 75 19.31 8.79 19.14
N PHE A 76 20.45 9.49 19.03
CA PHE A 76 21.70 8.86 18.62
C PHE A 76 22.20 7.80 19.61
N LEU A 77 22.03 8.03 20.91
CA LEU A 77 22.33 7.03 21.94
C LEU A 77 21.44 5.78 21.81
N ILE A 78 20.14 5.95 21.57
CA ILE A 78 19.22 4.83 21.35
C ILE A 78 19.57 4.09 20.05
N ALA A 79 19.78 4.81 18.95
CA ALA A 79 20.14 4.22 17.67
C ALA A 79 21.47 3.45 17.76
N GLY A 80 22.49 4.04 18.37
CA GLY A 80 23.77 3.39 18.64
C GLY A 80 23.60 2.18 19.55
N SER A 81 22.80 2.28 20.61
CA SER A 81 22.52 1.16 21.51
C SER A 81 21.88 -0.03 20.79
N GLY A 82 20.93 0.21 19.88
CA GLY A 82 20.29 -0.82 19.09
C GLY A 82 21.26 -1.53 18.15
N TYR A 83 22.27 -0.82 17.63
CA TYR A 83 23.35 -1.40 16.84
C TYR A 83 24.33 -2.25 17.67
N TYR A 84 24.69 -1.82 18.87
CA TYR A 84 25.56 -2.65 19.73
C TYR A 84 24.80 -3.84 20.34
N LEU A 85 23.51 -3.68 20.62
CA LEU A 85 22.65 -4.76 21.11
C LEU A 85 22.45 -5.85 20.05
N SER A 86 22.35 -5.49 18.77
CA SER A 86 22.30 -6.49 17.69
C SER A 86 23.62 -7.26 17.56
N LEU A 87 24.77 -6.59 17.71
CA LEU A 87 26.08 -7.27 17.76
C LEU A 87 26.14 -8.28 18.92
N LEU A 88 25.69 -7.87 20.11
CA LEU A 88 25.62 -8.73 21.29
C LEU A 88 24.71 -9.95 21.04
N LEU A 89 23.51 -9.74 20.51
CA LEU A 89 22.55 -10.83 20.23
C LEU A 89 23.08 -11.82 19.19
N VAL A 90 23.79 -11.34 18.16
CA VAL A 90 24.46 -12.21 17.18
C VAL A 90 25.55 -13.06 17.86
N GLN A 91 26.33 -12.50 18.78
CA GLN A 91 27.32 -13.25 19.54
C GLN A 91 26.69 -14.29 20.46
N ILE A 92 25.66 -13.91 21.23
CA ILE A 92 24.93 -14.83 22.12
C ILE A 92 24.33 -15.99 21.31
N PHE A 93 23.70 -15.71 20.16
CA PHE A 93 23.11 -16.74 19.30
C PHE A 93 24.16 -17.73 18.75
N GLN A 94 25.39 -17.29 18.51
CA GLN A 94 26.47 -18.18 18.11
C GLN A 94 26.95 -19.04 19.29
N LEU A 95 27.04 -18.46 20.48
CA LEU A 95 27.42 -19.17 21.69
C LEU A 95 26.40 -20.27 22.02
N THR A 96 25.10 -19.96 21.96
CA THR A 96 24.03 -20.93 22.18
C THR A 96 24.02 -22.02 21.11
N LYS A 97 24.30 -21.70 19.84
CA LYS A 97 24.46 -22.71 18.78
C LYS A 97 25.64 -23.65 19.01
N LYS A 98 26.69 -23.20 19.72
CA LYS A 98 27.87 -24.00 20.09
C LYS A 98 27.62 -24.89 21.31
N ILE A 99 26.78 -24.44 22.24
CA ILE A 99 26.46 -25.13 23.52
C ILE A 99 25.28 -26.09 23.37
N LEU A 100 24.26 -25.70 22.61
CA LEU A 100 23.06 -26.46 22.31
C LEU A 100 22.95 -26.58 20.78
N PRO A 101 23.53 -27.64 20.17
CA PRO A 101 23.34 -27.93 18.75
C PRO A 101 21.92 -28.48 18.51
N LEU A 102 20.88 -27.85 19.06
CA LEU A 102 19.49 -28.32 18.95
C LEU A 102 18.91 -28.13 17.54
N SER A 103 19.64 -27.46 16.63
CA SER A 103 19.27 -27.37 15.21
C SER A 103 19.71 -28.57 14.35
N PHE A 104 20.37 -29.58 14.94
CA PHE A 104 20.91 -30.73 14.17
C PHE A 104 19.88 -31.84 13.91
N LEU A 105 18.77 -31.90 14.66
CA LEU A 105 17.76 -32.95 14.50
C LEU A 105 16.69 -32.63 13.44
N THR A 106 16.33 -31.37 13.20
CA THR A 106 15.32 -31.02 12.20
C THR A 106 15.93 -30.79 10.81
N ILE A 107 17.03 -30.04 10.68
CA ILE A 107 17.55 -29.63 9.35
C ILE A 107 18.22 -30.79 8.60
N ASN A 108 18.91 -31.70 9.28
CA ASN A 108 19.55 -32.84 8.62
C ASN A 108 18.57 -33.95 8.25
N PHE A 109 17.49 -34.12 9.01
CA PHE A 109 16.40 -35.03 8.64
C PHE A 109 15.73 -34.60 7.32
N PHE A 110 15.51 -33.28 7.14
CA PHE A 110 14.98 -32.73 5.89
C PHE A 110 15.96 -32.74 4.71
N LYS A 111 17.29 -32.63 4.96
CA LYS A 111 18.31 -32.75 3.90
C LYS A 111 18.41 -34.15 3.31
N SER A 112 18.03 -35.19 4.05
CA SER A 112 18.17 -36.60 3.62
C SER A 112 17.21 -36.99 2.48
N LYS A 113 16.05 -36.31 2.36
CA LYS A 113 15.04 -36.62 1.34
C LYS A 113 14.99 -35.55 0.25
N LYS A 114 15.63 -35.82 -0.89
CA LYS A 114 15.69 -34.93 -2.08
C LYS A 114 14.32 -34.41 -2.57
N TRP A 115 13.23 -35.15 -2.34
CA TRP A 115 11.88 -34.71 -2.72
C TRP A 115 11.34 -33.60 -1.80
N LEU A 116 11.58 -33.69 -0.49
CA LEU A 116 11.21 -32.65 0.49
C LEU A 116 11.91 -31.32 0.22
N LEU A 117 13.17 -31.35 -0.21
CA LEU A 117 13.93 -30.15 -0.65
C LEU A 117 13.32 -29.43 -1.86
N LYS A 118 12.54 -30.12 -2.71
CA LYS A 118 11.87 -29.53 -3.88
C LYS A 118 10.47 -28.98 -3.57
N THR A 119 9.75 -29.59 -2.63
CA THR A 119 8.36 -29.21 -2.29
C THR A 119 8.29 -28.12 -1.20
N TYR A 120 9.26 -28.07 -0.27
CA TYR A 120 9.29 -27.11 0.83
C TYR A 120 9.27 -25.63 0.41
N PRO A 121 9.98 -25.20 -0.66
CA PRO A 121 9.95 -23.81 -1.10
C PRO A 121 8.56 -23.38 -1.60
N LEU A 122 7.87 -24.27 -2.32
CA LEU A 122 6.51 -24.02 -2.83
C LEU A 122 5.51 -23.95 -1.68
N LEU A 123 5.58 -24.88 -0.74
CA LEU A 123 4.75 -24.86 0.47
C LEU A 123 5.01 -23.60 1.31
N GLY A 124 6.28 -23.20 1.47
CA GLY A 124 6.64 -21.97 2.20
C GLY A 124 6.11 -20.70 1.54
N ILE A 125 6.17 -20.61 0.20
CA ILE A 125 5.57 -19.50 -0.56
C ILE A 125 4.05 -19.51 -0.41
N PHE A 126 3.42 -20.69 -0.46
CA PHE A 126 1.97 -20.82 -0.30
C PHE A 126 1.52 -20.40 1.11
N ILE A 127 2.21 -20.86 2.16
CA ILE A 127 1.94 -20.44 3.55
C ILE A 127 2.14 -18.93 3.70
N PHE A 128 3.19 -18.37 3.10
CA PHE A 128 3.44 -16.93 3.10
C PHE A 128 2.30 -16.17 2.42
N TYR A 129 1.87 -16.61 1.22
CA TYR A 129 0.75 -16.03 0.51
C TYR A 129 -0.52 -16.05 1.35
N ILE A 130 -0.87 -17.19 1.97
CA ILE A 130 -2.05 -17.30 2.83
C ILE A 130 -1.92 -16.39 4.06
N THR A 131 -0.73 -16.29 4.66
CA THR A 131 -0.50 -15.41 5.82
C THR A 131 -0.71 -13.94 5.45
N ILE A 132 -0.15 -13.49 4.31
CA ILE A 132 -0.33 -12.13 3.82
C ILE A 132 -1.78 -11.90 3.40
N LEU A 133 -2.43 -12.87 2.78
CA LEU A 133 -3.84 -12.78 2.42
C LEU A 133 -4.72 -12.61 3.65
N LEU A 134 -4.54 -13.43 4.70
CA LEU A 134 -5.28 -13.29 5.96
C LEU A 134 -5.02 -11.93 6.62
N PHE A 135 -3.78 -11.43 6.57
CA PHE A 135 -3.44 -10.10 7.04
C PHE A 135 -4.19 -9.01 6.24
N LEU A 136 -4.15 -9.07 4.91
CA LEU A 136 -4.82 -8.11 4.04
C LEU A 136 -6.35 -8.19 4.16
N LEU A 137 -6.91 -9.39 4.30
CA LEU A 137 -8.34 -9.59 4.57
C LEU A 137 -8.71 -9.00 5.93
N PHE A 138 -7.91 -9.20 6.98
CA PHE A 138 -8.22 -8.64 8.29
C PHE A 138 -8.31 -7.11 8.32
N PHE A 139 -7.41 -6.42 7.60
CA PHE A 139 -7.39 -4.96 7.51
C PHE A 139 -8.26 -4.40 6.38
N GLY A 140 -8.48 -5.17 5.31
CA GLY A 140 -9.20 -4.80 4.11
C GLY A 140 -10.64 -5.30 4.04
N ASP A 141 -11.09 -6.16 4.97
CA ASP A 141 -12.49 -6.56 5.13
C ASP A 141 -13.30 -5.33 5.56
N ARG A 142 -13.87 -4.64 4.56
CA ARG A 142 -14.55 -3.35 4.73
C ARG A 142 -15.77 -3.18 3.83
N VAL A 143 -16.81 -2.56 4.40
CA VAL A 143 -18.05 -2.14 3.73
C VAL A 143 -18.08 -0.60 3.57
N GLY A 144 -16.90 0.04 3.44
CA GLY A 144 -16.75 1.49 3.29
C GLY A 144 -15.67 1.86 2.27
N TRP A 145 -15.60 3.15 1.95
CA TRP A 145 -14.94 3.64 0.73
C TRP A 145 -13.77 4.57 1.03
N GLU A 146 -12.64 4.29 0.40
CA GLU A 146 -11.57 5.24 0.08
C GLU A 146 -11.83 5.83 -1.31
N GLY A 147 -11.21 6.98 -1.62
CA GLY A 147 -11.48 7.76 -2.83
C GLY A 147 -11.54 6.94 -4.12
N ASP A 148 -10.58 6.04 -4.34
CA ASP A 148 -10.55 5.20 -5.56
C ASP A 148 -11.64 4.13 -5.61
N ASP A 149 -12.10 3.58 -4.47
CA ASP A 149 -13.15 2.57 -4.48
C ASP A 149 -14.41 3.13 -5.15
N ILE A 150 -14.67 4.41 -4.84
CA ILE A 150 -15.82 5.17 -5.30
C ILE A 150 -15.78 5.25 -6.83
N GLU A 151 -14.64 5.69 -7.37
CA GLU A 151 -14.46 5.85 -8.82
C GLU A 151 -14.51 4.51 -9.55
N GLN A 152 -13.87 3.46 -9.01
CA GLN A 152 -13.84 2.16 -9.66
C GLN A 152 -15.22 1.51 -9.70
N LEU A 153 -15.97 1.54 -8.59
CA LEU A 153 -17.27 0.88 -8.51
C LEU A 153 -18.37 1.66 -9.22
N ASP A 154 -18.35 3.00 -9.13
CA ASP A 154 -19.20 3.82 -10.00
C ASP A 154 -18.90 3.52 -11.47
N GLY A 155 -17.62 3.37 -11.83
CA GLY A 155 -17.22 2.96 -13.17
C GLY A 155 -17.77 1.58 -13.57
N ILE A 156 -17.71 0.58 -12.69
CA ILE A 156 -18.20 -0.79 -12.98
C ILE A 156 -19.71 -0.81 -13.23
N ILE A 157 -20.50 -0.16 -12.37
CA ILE A 157 -21.98 -0.12 -12.48
C ILE A 157 -22.39 0.67 -13.72
N ASN A 158 -21.77 1.82 -13.97
CA ASN A 158 -22.09 2.58 -15.17
C ASN A 158 -21.66 1.83 -16.44
N PHE A 159 -20.56 1.07 -16.39
CA PHE A 159 -20.11 0.27 -17.51
C PHE A 159 -21.09 -0.86 -17.83
N SER A 160 -21.59 -1.58 -16.82
CA SER A 160 -22.54 -2.69 -17.02
C SER A 160 -23.85 -2.24 -17.67
N HIS A 161 -24.35 -1.04 -17.33
CA HIS A 161 -25.66 -0.59 -17.80
C HIS A 161 -25.63 0.32 -19.03
N LYS A 162 -24.59 1.13 -19.22
CA LYS A 162 -24.59 2.20 -20.26
C LYS A 162 -23.32 2.25 -21.11
N GLY A 163 -22.40 1.31 -20.93
CA GLY A 163 -21.18 1.21 -21.73
C GLY A 163 -20.09 2.22 -21.37
N LYS A 164 -18.96 2.17 -22.09
CA LYS A 164 -17.71 2.89 -21.76
C LYS A 164 -17.82 4.42 -21.72
N ASN A 165 -18.82 5.02 -22.37
CA ASN A 165 -18.91 6.48 -22.54
C ASN A 165 -19.24 7.22 -21.23
N LEU A 166 -19.82 6.53 -20.25
CA LEU A 166 -20.13 7.11 -18.94
C LEU A 166 -19.12 6.76 -17.86
N VAL A 167 -18.10 5.97 -18.20
CA VAL A 167 -17.06 5.53 -17.26
C VAL A 167 -15.99 6.61 -17.16
N TYR A 168 -15.81 7.13 -15.95
CA TYR A 168 -14.78 8.12 -15.67
C TYR A 168 -13.39 7.60 -16.04
N ARG A 169 -12.71 8.32 -16.94
CA ARG A 169 -11.35 8.03 -17.41
C ARG A 169 -11.13 6.58 -17.87
N TYR A 170 -12.12 5.99 -18.55
CA TYR A 170 -12.04 4.61 -19.03
C TYR A 170 -10.68 4.27 -19.69
N TYR A 171 -10.25 5.08 -20.66
CA TYR A 171 -9.01 4.86 -21.42
C TYR A 171 -7.71 5.02 -20.60
N TRP A 172 -7.78 5.51 -19.35
CA TRP A 172 -6.63 5.57 -18.44
C TRP A 172 -6.38 4.22 -17.73
N GLN A 173 -7.41 3.40 -17.60
CA GLN A 173 -7.38 2.10 -16.89
C GLN A 173 -8.36 1.08 -17.48
N PRO A 174 -8.36 0.88 -18.81
CA PRO A 174 -9.44 0.17 -19.50
C PRO A 174 -9.52 -1.31 -19.10
N LEU A 175 -8.39 -1.99 -18.90
CA LEU A 175 -8.42 -3.40 -18.49
C LEU A 175 -8.93 -3.59 -17.06
N THR A 176 -8.74 -2.60 -16.18
CA THR A 176 -9.32 -2.65 -14.83
C THR A 176 -10.84 -2.70 -14.95
N TYR A 177 -11.45 -1.80 -15.70
CA TYR A 177 -12.91 -1.79 -15.88
C TYR A 177 -13.44 -3.04 -16.60
N GLN A 178 -12.75 -3.50 -17.66
CA GLN A 178 -13.14 -4.71 -18.40
C GLN A 178 -13.07 -5.97 -17.53
N LEU A 179 -11.98 -6.15 -16.79
CA LEU A 179 -11.81 -7.27 -15.87
C LEU A 179 -12.89 -7.24 -14.78
N ASN A 180 -13.16 -6.07 -14.22
CA ASN A 180 -14.10 -5.93 -13.12
C ASN A 180 -15.55 -6.12 -13.57
N LEU A 181 -15.90 -5.69 -14.79
CA LEU A 181 -17.20 -5.99 -15.39
C LEU A 181 -17.40 -7.50 -15.54
N TRP A 182 -16.39 -8.21 -16.05
CA TRP A 182 -16.41 -9.67 -16.19
C TRP A 182 -16.46 -10.38 -14.83
N LEU A 183 -15.73 -9.90 -13.83
CA LEU A 183 -15.78 -10.44 -12.47
C LEU A 183 -17.15 -10.20 -11.82
N ASN A 184 -17.75 -9.03 -12.01
CA ASN A 184 -19.07 -8.70 -11.46
C ASN A 184 -20.14 -9.64 -12.05
N SER A 185 -20.12 -9.87 -13.37
CA SER A 185 -21.07 -10.77 -14.02
C SER A 185 -20.83 -12.24 -13.67
N TRP A 186 -19.61 -12.64 -13.33
CA TRP A 186 -19.30 -14.01 -12.93
C TRP A 186 -19.64 -14.30 -11.47
N LEU A 187 -19.36 -13.35 -10.56
CA LEU A 187 -19.51 -13.55 -9.12
C LEU A 187 -20.96 -13.43 -8.65
N ASN A 188 -21.82 -12.70 -9.38
CA ASN A 188 -23.23 -12.41 -9.04
C ASN A 188 -23.45 -11.84 -7.62
N HIS A 189 -22.37 -11.42 -6.95
CA HIS A 189 -22.36 -10.91 -5.59
C HIS A 189 -21.32 -9.79 -5.49
N PRO A 190 -21.75 -8.51 -5.47
CA PRO A 190 -20.83 -7.37 -5.46
C PRO A 190 -19.93 -7.32 -4.21
N ARG A 191 -20.34 -7.96 -3.10
CA ARG A 191 -19.52 -8.14 -1.89
C ARG A 191 -18.18 -8.85 -2.18
N LEU A 192 -18.15 -9.78 -3.14
CA LEU A 192 -16.94 -10.53 -3.45
C LEU A 192 -15.88 -9.69 -4.17
N LEU A 193 -16.28 -8.60 -4.84
CA LEU A 193 -15.34 -7.67 -5.47
C LEU A 193 -14.37 -7.07 -4.44
N PHE A 194 -14.82 -6.88 -3.19
CA PHE A 194 -14.00 -6.29 -2.13
C PHE A 194 -12.86 -7.16 -1.62
N PHE A 195 -12.81 -8.45 -1.98
CA PHE A 195 -11.70 -9.35 -1.63
C PHE A 195 -10.65 -9.48 -2.74
N ILE A 196 -10.98 -9.04 -3.95
CA ILE A 196 -10.13 -9.19 -5.12
C ILE A 196 -8.81 -8.40 -4.98
N PRO A 197 -8.81 -7.14 -4.52
CA PRO A 197 -7.57 -6.39 -4.27
C PRO A 197 -6.63 -7.08 -3.29
N GLN A 198 -7.15 -7.75 -2.26
CA GLN A 198 -6.39 -8.42 -1.21
C GLN A 198 -5.79 -9.73 -1.74
N ILE A 199 -6.55 -10.47 -2.56
CA ILE A 199 -6.07 -11.66 -3.27
C ILE A 199 -4.92 -11.30 -4.21
N ILE A 200 -5.14 -10.30 -5.08
CA ILE A 200 -4.13 -9.86 -6.05
C ILE A 200 -2.94 -9.22 -5.33
N GLY A 201 -3.19 -8.43 -4.28
CA GLY A 201 -2.17 -7.80 -3.45
C GLY A 201 -1.28 -8.78 -2.70
N ALA A 202 -1.86 -9.85 -2.14
CA ALA A 202 -1.09 -10.94 -1.53
C ALA A 202 -0.20 -11.63 -2.57
N ALA A 203 -0.71 -11.82 -3.80
CA ALA A 203 0.08 -12.35 -4.91
C ALA A 203 1.21 -11.39 -5.30
N ASN A 204 0.94 -10.08 -5.40
CA ASN A 204 1.94 -9.04 -5.67
C ASN A 204 3.10 -9.08 -4.68
N ILE A 205 2.79 -9.05 -3.38
CA ILE A 205 3.78 -9.07 -2.31
C ILE A 205 4.60 -10.37 -2.35
N SER A 206 3.95 -11.50 -2.62
CA SER A 206 4.61 -12.81 -2.74
C SER A 206 5.55 -12.88 -3.95
N ILE A 207 5.09 -12.40 -5.12
CA ILE A 207 5.89 -12.33 -6.34
C ILE A 207 7.08 -11.40 -6.11
N LEU A 208 6.88 -10.20 -5.56
CA LEU A 208 7.96 -9.27 -5.27
C LEU A 208 8.98 -9.83 -4.26
N LEU A 209 8.53 -10.57 -3.24
CA LEU A 209 9.43 -11.25 -2.30
C LEU A 209 10.33 -12.26 -3.04
N ILE A 210 9.74 -13.10 -3.89
CA ILE A 210 10.47 -14.08 -4.70
C ILE A 210 11.40 -13.36 -5.68
N THR A 211 10.97 -12.25 -6.27
CA THR A 211 11.76 -11.43 -7.18
C THR A 211 13.00 -10.91 -6.49
N ILE A 212 12.89 -10.33 -5.29
CA ILE A 212 14.04 -9.83 -4.52
C ILE A 212 14.97 -10.99 -4.15
N TYR A 213 14.41 -12.12 -3.71
CA TYR A 213 15.20 -13.30 -3.34
C TYR A 213 15.97 -13.88 -4.54
N THR A 214 15.31 -13.96 -5.69
CA THR A 214 15.88 -14.44 -6.96
C THR A 214 16.92 -13.47 -7.50
N PHE A 215 16.65 -12.17 -7.49
CA PHE A 215 17.60 -11.10 -7.81
C PHE A 215 18.87 -11.21 -6.97
N SER A 216 18.71 -11.50 -5.67
CA SER A 216 19.85 -11.67 -4.77
C SER A 216 20.65 -12.95 -4.99
N ARG A 217 20.18 -13.86 -5.87
CA ARG A 217 20.69 -15.22 -6.06
C ARG A 217 20.77 -15.99 -4.76
N ARG A 218 19.74 -15.84 -3.90
CA ARG A 218 19.63 -16.49 -2.58
C ARG A 218 20.77 -16.15 -1.60
N ARG A 219 21.52 -15.06 -1.85
CA ARG A 219 22.60 -14.59 -0.97
C ARG A 219 22.09 -13.78 0.22
N LEU A 220 20.85 -13.32 0.16
CA LEU A 220 20.15 -12.65 1.25
C LEU A 220 19.08 -13.59 1.81
N ASN A 221 18.79 -13.47 3.11
CA ASN A 221 17.72 -14.24 3.75
C ASN A 221 16.34 -13.68 3.33
N LEU A 222 15.35 -14.56 3.14
CA LEU A 222 13.95 -14.21 2.88
C LEU A 222 13.37 -13.19 3.86
N ILE A 223 13.70 -13.27 5.15
CA ILE A 223 13.20 -12.31 6.16
C ILE A 223 13.67 -10.88 5.82
N LEU A 224 14.95 -10.72 5.46
CA LEU A 224 15.49 -9.43 5.05
C LEU A 224 14.83 -8.94 3.75
N CYS A 225 14.61 -9.84 2.79
CA CYS A 225 13.89 -9.52 1.56
C CYS A 225 12.46 -9.03 1.83
N PHE A 226 11.77 -9.66 2.78
CA PHE A 226 10.44 -9.22 3.23
C PHE A 226 10.52 -7.86 3.95
N CYS A 227 11.53 -7.63 4.78
CA CYS A 227 11.77 -6.34 5.40
C CYS A 227 11.94 -5.21 4.37
N PHE A 228 12.57 -5.47 3.22
CA PHE A 228 12.65 -4.49 2.14
C PHE A 228 11.32 -4.14 1.49
N LEU A 229 10.29 -5.00 1.61
CA LEU A 229 8.93 -4.71 1.13
C LEU A 229 8.15 -3.88 2.16
N ILE A 230 8.12 -4.32 3.43
CA ILE A 230 7.25 -3.72 4.46
C ILE A 230 7.69 -2.32 4.91
N ILE A 231 8.91 -1.88 4.56
CA ILE A 231 9.35 -0.50 4.77
C ILE A 231 8.70 0.48 3.77
N PHE A 232 8.13 -0.03 2.67
CA PHE A 232 7.35 0.76 1.71
C PHE A 232 5.87 0.42 1.88
N PRO A 233 5.19 1.03 2.88
CA PRO A 233 3.82 0.67 3.25
C PRO A 233 2.83 0.79 2.10
N GLU A 234 3.08 1.62 1.08
CA GLU A 234 2.15 1.79 -0.05
C GLU A 234 1.95 0.50 -0.86
N ILE A 235 2.94 -0.41 -0.88
CA ILE A 235 2.79 -1.75 -1.49
C ILE A 235 1.65 -2.52 -0.80
N ILE A 236 1.50 -2.33 0.52
CA ILE A 236 0.45 -2.95 1.33
C ILE A 236 -0.84 -2.11 1.24
N PHE A 237 -0.78 -0.78 1.39
CA PHE A 237 -1.98 0.08 1.33
C PHE A 237 -2.76 -0.12 0.03
N CYS A 238 -2.11 -0.10 -1.14
CA CYS A 238 -2.80 -0.34 -2.41
C CYS A 238 -3.48 -1.73 -2.48
N SER A 239 -3.11 -2.67 -1.62
CA SER A 239 -3.69 -4.01 -1.54
C SER A 239 -4.86 -4.11 -0.54
N LEU A 240 -5.15 -3.05 0.24
CA LEU A 240 -6.23 -3.03 1.24
C LEU A 240 -7.57 -2.50 0.70
N TYR A 241 -7.54 -1.84 -0.45
CA TYR A 241 -8.69 -1.21 -1.06
C TYR A 241 -8.73 -1.42 -2.57
N TYR A 242 -9.89 -1.16 -3.17
CA TYR A 242 -10.17 -1.39 -4.57
C TYR A 242 -9.68 -0.23 -5.43
N ASN A 243 -8.57 -0.44 -6.12
CA ASN A 243 -7.96 0.55 -6.99
C ASN A 243 -7.30 -0.13 -8.20
N SER A 244 -7.14 0.59 -9.31
CA SER A 244 -6.46 0.05 -10.51
C SER A 244 -4.96 -0.23 -10.32
N THR A 245 -4.32 0.38 -9.32
CA THR A 245 -2.88 0.21 -9.07
C THR A 245 -2.55 -1.22 -8.70
N VAL A 246 -3.32 -1.88 -7.83
CA VAL A 246 -3.07 -3.27 -7.43
C VAL A 246 -3.17 -4.24 -8.61
N PHE A 247 -4.10 -4.00 -9.53
CA PHE A 247 -4.26 -4.78 -10.77
C PHE A 247 -3.08 -4.57 -11.72
N ALA A 248 -2.60 -3.34 -11.88
CA ALA A 248 -1.43 -3.03 -12.71
C ALA A 248 -0.11 -3.53 -12.11
N MET A 249 0.02 -3.50 -10.78
CA MET A 249 1.17 -4.03 -10.04
C MET A 249 1.39 -5.52 -10.31
N PHE A 250 0.33 -6.30 -10.52
CA PHE A 250 0.42 -7.75 -10.70
C PHE A 250 1.21 -8.18 -11.94
N PRO A 251 0.80 -7.83 -13.17
CA PRO A 251 1.57 -8.18 -14.34
C PRO A 251 2.94 -7.47 -14.34
N MET A 252 3.08 -6.26 -13.79
CA MET A 252 4.40 -5.63 -13.66
C MET A 252 5.33 -6.41 -12.71
N SER A 253 4.82 -6.92 -11.59
CA SER A 253 5.61 -7.74 -10.65
C SER A 253 6.08 -9.05 -11.30
N ILE A 254 5.24 -9.64 -12.17
CA ILE A 254 5.60 -10.81 -12.99
C ILE A 254 6.70 -10.45 -13.99
N ALA A 255 6.60 -9.31 -14.68
CA ALA A 255 7.63 -8.84 -15.60
C ALA A 255 8.99 -8.70 -14.90
N ILE A 256 9.01 -8.09 -13.71
CA ILE A 256 10.23 -7.91 -12.90
C ILE A 256 10.75 -9.26 -12.39
N LEU A 257 9.88 -10.19 -11.98
CA LEU A 257 10.30 -11.54 -11.60
C LEU A 257 11.01 -12.26 -12.75
N LEU A 258 10.38 -12.28 -13.93
CA LEU A 258 10.90 -12.94 -15.12
C LEU A 258 12.19 -12.30 -15.63
N LEU A 259 12.36 -10.99 -15.44
CA LEU A 259 13.61 -10.30 -15.72
C LEU A 259 14.77 -10.88 -14.90
N PHE A 260 14.56 -11.24 -13.63
CA PHE A 260 15.62 -11.78 -12.77
C PHE A 260 15.65 -13.32 -12.67
N TRP A 261 14.62 -14.02 -13.15
CA TRP A 261 14.55 -15.48 -13.18
C TRP A 261 15.38 -16.08 -14.31
N THR A 262 16.70 -16.02 -14.14
CA THR A 262 17.68 -16.42 -15.17
C THR A 262 17.93 -17.92 -15.24
N GLU A 263 17.61 -18.68 -14.18
CA GLU A 263 17.73 -20.14 -14.14
C GLU A 263 16.60 -20.80 -14.94
N SER A 264 16.95 -21.54 -16.00
CA SER A 264 15.97 -22.19 -16.87
C SER A 264 15.34 -23.41 -16.18
N PRO A 265 14.01 -23.47 -16.01
CA PRO A 265 13.32 -24.68 -15.57
C PRO A 265 13.27 -25.77 -16.67
N ILE A 266 13.55 -25.39 -17.92
CA ILE A 266 13.57 -26.27 -19.09
C ILE A 266 15.03 -26.58 -19.47
N LYS A 267 15.29 -27.72 -20.15
CA LYS A 267 16.65 -28.12 -20.57
C LYS A 267 17.36 -27.06 -21.44
N THR A 268 16.63 -26.26 -22.22
CA THR A 268 17.20 -25.28 -23.18
C THR A 268 17.10 -23.84 -22.69
N LYS A 269 18.23 -23.28 -22.22
CA LYS A 269 18.29 -21.87 -21.76
C LYS A 269 17.84 -20.85 -22.81
N LYS A 270 18.15 -21.07 -24.09
CA LYS A 270 17.77 -20.15 -25.18
C LYS A 270 16.24 -20.07 -25.38
N THR A 271 15.55 -21.20 -25.23
CA THR A 271 14.08 -21.24 -25.32
C THR A 271 13.46 -20.53 -24.12
N TRP A 272 14.02 -20.74 -22.93
CA TRP A 272 13.60 -20.03 -21.72
C TRP A 272 13.80 -18.52 -21.82
N ASP A 273 14.93 -18.06 -22.34
CA ASP A 273 15.18 -16.63 -22.54
C ASP A 273 14.13 -16.04 -23.51
N ASN A 274 13.85 -16.68 -24.65
CA ASN A 274 12.81 -16.21 -25.58
C ASN A 274 11.43 -16.12 -24.91
N PHE A 275 11.05 -17.14 -24.13
CA PHE A 275 9.79 -17.14 -23.38
C PHE A 275 9.73 -16.02 -22.34
N ARG A 276 10.79 -15.83 -21.56
CA ARG A 276 10.90 -14.75 -20.56
C ARG A 276 10.63 -13.39 -21.20
N TYR A 277 11.34 -13.06 -22.27
CA TYR A 277 11.20 -11.74 -22.90
C TYR A 277 9.86 -11.55 -23.63
N CYS A 278 9.27 -12.63 -24.16
CA CYS A 278 7.90 -12.63 -24.66
C CYS A 278 6.90 -12.31 -23.54
N ALA A 279 6.98 -13.03 -22.43
CA ALA A 279 6.11 -12.83 -21.28
C ALA A 279 6.32 -11.47 -20.61
N ILE A 280 7.57 -10.96 -20.55
CA ILE A 280 7.87 -9.60 -20.09
C ILE A 280 7.15 -8.57 -20.97
N GLY A 281 7.23 -8.67 -22.30
CA GLY A 281 6.55 -7.73 -23.21
C GLY A 281 5.02 -7.75 -23.04
N MET A 282 4.42 -8.95 -22.92
CA MET A 282 2.99 -9.08 -22.66
C MET A 282 2.59 -8.48 -21.31
N THR A 283 3.27 -8.86 -20.23
CA THR A 283 2.90 -8.46 -18.87
C THR A 283 3.19 -6.99 -18.59
N SER A 284 4.30 -6.42 -19.07
CA SER A 284 4.53 -4.98 -18.93
C SER A 284 3.51 -4.15 -19.70
N THR A 285 3.10 -4.61 -20.89
CA THR A 285 2.06 -3.93 -21.67
C THR A 285 0.70 -4.04 -20.98
N LEU A 286 0.33 -5.22 -20.47
CA LEU A 286 -0.89 -5.38 -19.66
C LEU A 286 -0.91 -4.44 -18.45
N ALA A 287 0.22 -4.28 -17.74
CA ALA A 287 0.31 -3.35 -16.61
C ALA A 287 -0.07 -1.92 -17.00
N VAL A 288 0.44 -1.42 -18.14
CA VAL A 288 0.12 -0.09 -18.67
C VAL A 288 -1.38 0.05 -18.97
N PHE A 289 -2.03 -1.01 -19.45
CA PHE A 289 -3.45 -0.99 -19.78
C PHE A 289 -4.39 -1.26 -18.59
N PHE A 290 -3.88 -1.83 -17.50
CA PHE A 290 -4.58 -1.78 -16.21
C PHE A 290 -4.49 -0.38 -15.60
N ARG A 291 -3.35 0.30 -15.75
CA ARG A 291 -3.17 1.69 -15.31
C ARG A 291 -2.05 2.39 -16.08
N LEU A 292 -2.39 3.47 -16.77
CA LEU A 292 -1.47 4.17 -17.69
C LEU A 292 -0.20 4.71 -17.01
N ASP A 293 -0.27 5.07 -15.71
CA ASP A 293 0.88 5.53 -14.92
C ASP A 293 2.08 4.55 -14.95
N PHE A 294 1.83 3.26 -15.17
CA PHE A 294 2.90 2.26 -15.29
C PHE A 294 3.76 2.43 -16.55
N LEU A 295 3.32 3.23 -17.52
CA LEU A 295 4.14 3.64 -18.67
C LEU A 295 5.45 4.28 -18.20
N LEU A 296 5.42 5.01 -17.07
CA LEU A 296 6.58 5.68 -16.49
C LEU A 296 7.68 4.71 -16.03
N SER A 297 7.34 3.43 -15.81
CA SER A 297 8.30 2.39 -15.41
C SER A 297 9.00 1.68 -16.58
N LEU A 298 8.46 1.79 -17.81
CA LEU A 298 9.01 1.11 -18.97
C LEU A 298 10.45 1.53 -19.31
N PRO A 299 10.85 2.82 -19.23
CA PRO A 299 12.23 3.21 -19.48
C PRO A 299 13.23 2.52 -18.54
N LEU A 300 12.89 2.37 -17.26
CA LEU A 300 13.71 1.64 -16.29
C LEU A 300 13.74 0.13 -16.61
N LEU A 301 12.60 -0.45 -16.98
CA LEU A 301 12.54 -1.85 -17.41
C LEU A 301 13.43 -2.10 -18.63
N TRP A 302 13.41 -1.20 -19.63
CA TRP A 302 14.26 -1.27 -20.81
C TRP A 302 15.74 -1.19 -20.47
N TYR A 303 16.14 -0.28 -19.58
CA TYR A 303 17.50 -0.21 -19.08
C TYR A 303 17.95 -1.56 -18.49
N LEU A 304 17.11 -2.18 -17.66
CA LEU A 304 17.44 -3.45 -17.03
C LEU A 304 17.53 -4.61 -18.04
N ILE A 305 16.67 -4.62 -19.06
CA ILE A 305 16.72 -5.59 -20.17
C ILE A 305 18.03 -5.45 -20.96
N LEU A 306 18.39 -4.23 -21.34
CA LEU A 306 19.57 -3.93 -22.16
C LEU A 306 20.88 -4.41 -21.50
N PHE A 307 20.91 -4.33 -20.17
CA PHE A 307 22.06 -4.74 -19.35
C PHE A 307 21.85 -6.05 -18.60
N ASP A 308 20.97 -6.95 -19.06
CA ASP A 308 20.88 -8.29 -18.49
C ASP A 308 22.17 -9.08 -18.75
N ASN A 309 22.94 -9.29 -17.68
CA ASN A 309 24.20 -10.03 -17.71
C ASN A 309 24.01 -11.54 -17.93
N SER A 310 22.79 -12.05 -17.87
CA SER A 310 22.47 -13.47 -18.07
C SER A 310 22.50 -13.90 -19.53
N LEU A 311 22.30 -12.94 -20.45
CA LEU A 311 22.43 -13.09 -21.89
C LEU A 311 23.91 -13.09 -22.24
N LYS A 312 24.44 -14.26 -22.62
CA LYS A 312 25.86 -14.44 -22.99
C LYS A 312 26.26 -13.42 -24.08
N SER A 313 27.54 -13.06 -24.09
CA SER A 313 28.21 -11.94 -24.79
C SER A 313 27.93 -11.68 -26.28
N LYS A 314 27.07 -12.44 -26.96
CA LYS A 314 26.73 -12.20 -28.37
C LYS A 314 25.61 -11.15 -28.46
N ILE A 315 25.96 -9.99 -29.01
CA ILE A 315 25.05 -8.88 -29.32
C ILE A 315 23.78 -9.38 -30.04
N GLU A 316 23.92 -10.35 -30.94
CA GLU A 316 22.82 -11.00 -31.66
C GLU A 316 21.73 -11.57 -30.73
N GLN A 317 22.11 -12.24 -29.63
CA GLN A 317 21.14 -12.81 -28.70
C GLN A 317 20.38 -11.70 -27.96
N ARG A 318 21.06 -10.60 -27.61
CA ARG A 318 20.45 -9.43 -26.97
C ARG A 318 19.47 -8.73 -27.89
N LEU A 319 19.87 -8.49 -29.15
CA LEU A 319 18.99 -7.92 -30.16
C LEU A 319 17.77 -8.81 -30.39
N LYS A 320 17.96 -10.13 -30.51
CA LYS A 320 16.84 -11.06 -30.70
C LYS A 320 15.83 -10.99 -29.56
N VAL A 321 16.26 -11.06 -28.30
CA VAL A 321 15.31 -11.01 -27.18
C VAL A 321 14.65 -9.65 -27.02
N TYR A 322 15.38 -8.56 -27.34
CA TYR A 322 14.81 -7.22 -27.38
C TYR A 322 13.73 -7.10 -28.48
N SER A 323 13.99 -7.65 -29.67
CA SER A 323 12.99 -7.71 -30.74
C SER A 323 11.76 -8.53 -30.33
N ILE A 324 11.92 -9.65 -29.61
CA ILE A 324 10.79 -10.43 -29.08
C ILE A 324 9.95 -9.59 -28.10
N TYR A 325 10.60 -8.90 -27.17
CA TYR A 325 9.93 -8.00 -26.23
C TYR A 325 9.16 -6.88 -26.97
N MET A 326 9.79 -6.23 -27.96
CA MET A 326 9.17 -5.15 -28.73
C MET A 326 7.99 -5.65 -29.57
N LEU A 327 8.16 -6.77 -30.28
CA LEU A 327 7.11 -7.36 -31.12
C LEU A 327 5.89 -7.75 -30.28
N THR A 328 6.10 -8.41 -29.15
CA THR A 328 4.98 -8.83 -28.28
C THR A 328 4.25 -7.64 -27.67
N SER A 329 4.97 -6.60 -27.24
CA SER A 329 4.37 -5.36 -26.74
C SER A 329 3.57 -4.64 -27.84
N LEU A 330 4.14 -4.55 -29.05
CA LEU A 330 3.49 -3.91 -30.20
C LEU A 330 2.25 -4.70 -30.67
N SER A 331 2.33 -6.03 -30.73
CA SER A 331 1.18 -6.87 -31.07
C SER A 331 0.02 -6.66 -30.10
N LEU A 332 0.29 -6.57 -28.79
CA LEU A 332 -0.75 -6.33 -27.80
C LEU A 332 -1.32 -4.90 -27.92
N LEU A 333 -0.47 -3.90 -28.17
CA LEU A 333 -0.89 -2.53 -28.42
C LEU A 333 -1.81 -2.44 -29.65
N VAL A 334 -1.45 -3.10 -30.76
CA VAL A 334 -2.27 -3.17 -31.97
C VAL A 334 -3.59 -3.86 -31.67
N PHE A 335 -3.57 -5.00 -30.97
CA PHE A 335 -4.78 -5.70 -30.56
C PHE A 335 -5.72 -4.80 -29.73
N PHE A 336 -5.18 -4.06 -28.75
CA PHE A 336 -5.96 -3.12 -27.96
C PHE A 336 -6.44 -1.90 -28.74
N SER A 337 -5.71 -1.49 -29.79
CA SER A 337 -6.16 -0.43 -30.70
C SER A 337 -7.36 -0.89 -31.54
N VAL A 338 -7.31 -2.11 -32.08
CA VAL A 338 -8.37 -2.69 -32.91
C VAL A 338 -9.64 -2.99 -32.09
N THR A 339 -9.49 -3.33 -30.81
CA THR A 339 -10.60 -3.61 -29.90
C THR A 339 -11.12 -2.36 -29.16
N ASP A 340 -10.62 -1.16 -29.49
CA ASP A 340 -10.95 0.13 -28.84
C ASP A 340 -10.79 0.11 -27.31
N VAL A 341 -9.87 -0.72 -26.82
CA VAL A 341 -9.31 -0.65 -25.46
C VAL A 341 -8.30 0.49 -25.37
N PHE A 342 -7.61 0.78 -26.48
CA PHE A 342 -6.67 1.89 -26.61
C PHE A 342 -7.17 2.92 -27.62
N ASN A 343 -7.32 4.17 -27.18
CA ASN A 343 -7.61 5.30 -28.05
C ASN A 343 -6.74 6.51 -27.66
N PRO A 344 -5.70 6.85 -28.45
CA PRO A 344 -4.74 7.88 -28.07
C PRO A 344 -5.38 9.27 -27.99
N ARG A 345 -6.37 9.58 -28.83
CA ARG A 345 -7.07 10.88 -28.79
C ARG A 345 -7.79 11.05 -27.45
N LYS A 346 -8.52 10.03 -27.01
CA LYS A 346 -9.22 10.06 -25.72
C LYS A 346 -8.29 10.14 -24.52
N ILE A 347 -7.10 9.53 -24.58
CA ILE A 347 -6.08 9.66 -23.53
C ILE A 347 -5.55 11.10 -23.45
N ILE A 348 -5.29 11.74 -24.60
CA ILE A 348 -4.88 13.14 -24.67
C ILE A 348 -5.98 14.05 -24.08
N ASP A 349 -7.24 13.83 -24.46
CA ASP A 349 -8.39 14.59 -23.94
C ASP A 349 -8.48 14.49 -22.40
N ILE A 350 -8.33 13.27 -21.85
CA ILE A 350 -8.28 13.04 -20.40
C ILE A 350 -7.13 13.81 -19.76
N THR A 351 -5.95 13.81 -20.39
CA THR A 351 -4.75 14.47 -19.86
C THR A 351 -4.92 15.99 -19.82
N ASN A 352 -5.45 16.58 -20.89
CA ASN A 352 -5.73 18.01 -20.99
C ASN A 352 -6.77 18.47 -19.97
N SER A 353 -7.87 17.72 -19.82
CA SER A 353 -8.90 18.01 -18.82
C SER A 353 -8.36 17.96 -17.38
N HIS A 354 -7.32 17.16 -17.12
CA HIS A 354 -6.71 17.08 -15.81
C HIS A 354 -5.83 18.30 -15.51
N HIS A 355 -5.09 18.80 -16.50
CA HIS A 355 -4.26 19.99 -16.33
C HIS A 355 -5.08 21.25 -15.99
N GLU A 356 -6.30 21.37 -16.52
CA GLU A 356 -7.21 22.49 -16.23
C GLU A 356 -7.78 22.44 -14.79
N GLY A 357 -7.91 21.24 -14.21
CA GLY A 357 -8.47 21.03 -12.87
C GLY A 357 -7.48 21.03 -11.70
N VAL A 358 -6.17 21.06 -11.95
CA VAL A 358 -5.10 20.88 -10.92
C VAL A 358 -4.75 22.19 -10.18
N ASN A 359 -5.46 23.28 -10.43
CA ASN A 359 -5.15 24.64 -9.95
C ASN A 359 -5.27 24.90 -8.43
N THR A 360 -5.29 23.89 -7.56
CA THR A 360 -5.33 24.08 -6.09
C THR A 360 -4.31 23.25 -5.31
N TRP A 361 -3.52 22.37 -5.95
CA TRP A 361 -2.55 21.51 -5.24
C TRP A 361 -1.17 22.15 -5.14
N THR A 362 -0.61 22.20 -3.94
CA THR A 362 0.68 22.86 -3.67
C THR A 362 1.84 21.87 -3.66
N ILE A 363 3.04 22.35 -4.04
CA ILE A 363 4.29 21.56 -3.96
C ILE A 363 4.54 21.07 -2.52
N GLN A 364 4.17 21.87 -1.50
CA GLN A 364 4.32 21.49 -0.10
C GLN A 364 3.48 20.23 0.24
N GLN A 365 2.24 20.15 -0.26
CA GLN A 365 1.40 18.96 -0.07
C GLN A 365 1.99 17.74 -0.80
N SER A 366 2.51 17.93 -2.02
CA SER A 366 3.22 16.89 -2.75
C SER A 366 4.45 16.36 -1.99
N LEU A 367 5.23 17.23 -1.35
CA LEU A 367 6.37 16.84 -0.53
C LEU A 367 5.94 16.05 0.72
N VAL A 368 4.86 16.46 1.39
CA VAL A 368 4.31 15.72 2.54
C VAL A 368 3.90 14.30 2.12
N ASN A 369 3.24 14.17 0.97
CA ASN A 369 2.88 12.86 0.41
C ASN A 369 4.10 12.03 0.04
N LEU A 370 5.13 12.63 -0.56
CA LEU A 370 6.39 11.95 -0.84
C LEU A 370 7.03 11.40 0.45
N PHE A 371 7.03 12.18 1.53
CA PHE A 371 7.55 11.72 2.82
C PHE A 371 6.71 10.61 3.46
N SER A 372 5.47 10.37 3.01
CA SER A 372 4.63 9.27 3.49
C SER A 372 4.91 7.93 2.79
N VAL A 373 5.67 7.92 1.68
CA VAL A 373 6.09 6.70 0.96
C VAL A 373 6.84 5.72 1.86
N THR A 374 7.62 6.23 2.83
CA THR A 374 8.34 5.44 3.84
C THR A 374 8.69 6.32 5.04
N ASN A 375 9.30 5.77 6.08
CA ASN A 375 9.71 6.53 7.25
C ASN A 375 10.95 7.41 6.96
N LEU A 376 11.07 8.53 7.68
CA LEU A 376 12.21 9.45 7.62
C LEU A 376 13.57 8.74 7.71
N VAL A 377 13.72 7.77 8.63
CA VAL A 377 14.98 7.04 8.82
C VAL A 377 15.32 6.23 7.57
N ILE A 378 14.32 5.61 6.94
CA ILE A 378 14.51 4.86 5.70
C ILE A 378 14.86 5.81 4.56
N TRP A 379 14.21 6.97 4.46
CA TRP A 379 14.59 8.01 3.49
C TRP A 379 16.05 8.43 3.62
N ILE A 380 16.53 8.68 4.85
CA ILE A 380 17.94 9.03 5.10
C ILE A 380 18.87 7.89 4.61
N ILE A 381 18.56 6.65 4.94
CA ILE A 381 19.34 5.48 4.50
C ILE A 381 19.37 5.38 2.98
N LEU A 382 18.22 5.56 2.31
CA LEU A 382 18.10 5.50 0.86
C LEU A 382 18.90 6.61 0.17
N ILE A 383 18.79 7.85 0.66
CA ILE A 383 19.49 9.01 0.12
C ILE A 383 21.00 8.84 0.26
N ILE A 384 21.49 8.47 1.45
CA ILE A 384 22.93 8.22 1.66
C ILE A 384 23.43 7.08 0.75
N SER A 385 22.66 6.00 0.64
CA SER A 385 22.99 4.86 -0.23
C SER A 385 23.03 5.26 -1.70
N LEU A 386 22.11 6.13 -2.13
CA LEU A 386 22.04 6.66 -3.49
C LEU A 386 23.25 7.54 -3.79
N PHE A 387 23.58 8.51 -2.92
CA PHE A 387 24.77 9.36 -3.07
C PHE A 387 26.04 8.51 -3.18
N TYR A 388 26.22 7.55 -2.28
CA TYR A 388 27.35 6.64 -2.31
C TYR A 388 27.41 5.82 -3.61
N PHE A 389 26.28 5.31 -4.11
CA PHE A 389 26.20 4.57 -5.37
C PHE A 389 26.61 5.44 -6.57
N VAL A 390 26.08 6.66 -6.64
CA VAL A 390 26.34 7.64 -7.70
C VAL A 390 27.83 8.01 -7.69
N LEU A 391 28.40 8.36 -6.54
CA LEU A 391 29.82 8.72 -6.42
C LEU A 391 30.76 7.60 -6.88
N ILE A 392 30.48 6.34 -6.52
CA ILE A 392 31.27 5.20 -7.00
C ILE A 392 31.21 5.07 -8.52
N LYS A 393 30.01 5.21 -9.10
CA LYS A 393 29.80 5.06 -10.54
C LYS A 393 30.48 6.19 -11.33
N ILE A 394 30.43 7.42 -10.82
CA ILE A 394 31.17 8.57 -11.36
C ILE A 394 32.67 8.32 -11.28
N LYS A 395 33.19 7.90 -10.12
CA LYS A 395 34.62 7.57 -9.93
C LYS A 395 35.09 6.49 -10.91
N ASN A 396 34.24 5.51 -11.19
CA ASN A 396 34.52 4.43 -12.13
C ASN A 396 34.27 4.81 -13.61
N LYS A 397 33.91 6.08 -13.90
CA LYS A 397 33.56 6.58 -15.25
C LYS A 397 32.51 5.71 -15.97
N ASP A 398 31.55 5.16 -15.22
CA ASP A 398 30.54 4.24 -15.77
C ASP A 398 29.42 5.03 -16.46
N TRP A 399 29.51 5.17 -17.78
CA TRP A 399 28.52 5.87 -18.61
C TRP A 399 27.09 5.34 -18.43
N LYS A 400 26.93 4.07 -18.02
CA LYS A 400 25.61 3.46 -17.77
C LYS A 400 24.85 4.18 -16.67
N LEU A 401 25.54 4.90 -15.78
CA LEU A 401 24.91 5.75 -14.77
C LEU A 401 24.06 6.86 -15.41
N GLY A 402 24.58 7.54 -16.43
CA GLY A 402 23.85 8.62 -17.10
C GLY A 402 22.56 8.09 -17.73
N LEU A 403 22.63 6.93 -18.40
CA LEU A 403 21.46 6.27 -18.97
C LEU A 403 20.47 5.80 -17.88
N LEU A 404 20.95 5.26 -16.76
CA LEU A 404 20.09 4.90 -15.64
C LEU A 404 19.33 6.12 -15.09
N ILE A 405 20.00 7.26 -14.93
CA ILE A 405 19.36 8.50 -14.46
C ILE A 405 18.26 8.91 -15.43
N LEU A 406 18.54 8.94 -16.74
CA LEU A 406 17.55 9.26 -17.77
C LEU A 406 16.34 8.32 -17.72
N CYS A 407 16.56 7.02 -17.50
CA CYS A 407 15.49 6.04 -17.40
C CYS A 407 14.68 6.10 -16.10
N VAL A 408 15.21 6.73 -15.04
CA VAL A 408 14.51 6.93 -13.76
C VAL A 408 13.75 8.25 -13.72
N LEU A 409 14.19 9.29 -14.45
CA LEU A 409 13.53 10.60 -14.46
C LEU A 409 12.01 10.56 -14.71
N PRO A 410 11.47 9.76 -15.65
CA PRO A 410 10.04 9.67 -15.88
C PRO A 410 9.22 9.25 -14.66
N LEU A 411 9.80 8.48 -13.72
CA LEU A 411 9.12 8.06 -12.49
C LEU A 411 8.80 9.23 -11.55
N PHE A 412 9.44 10.38 -11.73
CA PHE A 412 9.18 11.60 -10.96
C PHE A 412 8.16 12.53 -11.64
N TYR A 413 7.55 12.13 -12.76
CA TYR A 413 6.58 12.96 -13.47
C TYR A 413 5.38 13.37 -12.59
N SER A 414 4.92 12.49 -11.71
CA SER A 414 3.79 12.76 -10.81
C SER A 414 4.15 13.64 -9.60
N LEU A 415 5.43 13.96 -9.39
CA LEU A 415 5.90 14.65 -8.18
C LEU A 415 5.31 16.05 -7.98
N PRO A 416 5.15 16.91 -9.01
CA PRO A 416 4.54 18.23 -8.82
C PRO A 416 3.10 18.14 -8.29
N ASN A 417 2.35 17.13 -8.75
CA ASN A 417 0.92 16.94 -8.46
C ASN A 417 0.68 15.65 -7.67
N LEU A 418 1.57 15.32 -6.73
CA LEU A 418 1.50 14.07 -5.99
C LEU A 418 0.39 14.14 -4.94
N THR A 419 -0.84 13.84 -5.35
CA THR A 419 -2.02 13.83 -4.48
C THR A 419 -2.08 12.60 -3.56
N SER A 420 -1.31 11.56 -3.88
CA SER A 420 -1.20 10.32 -3.10
C SER A 420 0.09 9.56 -3.44
N PRO A 421 0.72 8.87 -2.48
CA PRO A 421 1.91 8.04 -2.73
C PRO A 421 1.71 6.93 -3.76
N LYS A 422 0.46 6.47 -3.97
CA LYS A 422 0.16 5.40 -4.94
C LYS A 422 0.65 5.73 -6.36
N TYR A 423 0.67 7.01 -6.75
CA TYR A 423 1.10 7.44 -8.09
C TYR A 423 2.61 7.27 -8.30
N LEU A 424 3.36 6.97 -7.24
CA LEU A 424 4.78 6.60 -7.31
C LEU A 424 5.00 5.09 -7.32
N ILE A 425 3.94 4.26 -7.20
CA ILE A 425 4.05 2.80 -7.22
C ILE A 425 4.85 2.26 -8.42
N PRO A 426 4.69 2.78 -9.66
CA PRO A 426 5.54 2.37 -10.78
C PRO A 426 7.04 2.45 -10.50
N GLY A 427 7.48 3.35 -9.61
CA GLY A 427 8.86 3.43 -9.12
C GLY A 427 9.11 2.69 -7.81
N ILE A 428 8.18 2.76 -6.84
CA ILE A 428 8.33 2.14 -5.51
C ILE A 428 8.58 0.64 -5.61
N ILE A 429 7.96 -0.08 -6.56
CA ILE A 429 8.16 -1.52 -6.73
C ILE A 429 9.62 -1.91 -7.06
N PHE A 430 10.45 -0.97 -7.53
CA PHE A 430 11.88 -1.18 -7.78
C PHE A 430 12.77 -0.83 -6.57
N LEU A 431 12.28 -0.06 -5.60
CA LEU A 431 13.05 0.33 -4.41
C LEU A 431 13.51 -0.86 -3.55
N PRO A 432 12.72 -1.93 -3.34
CA PRO A 432 13.19 -3.13 -2.66
C PRO A 432 14.41 -3.79 -3.34
N LEU A 433 14.49 -3.73 -4.68
CA LEU A 433 15.65 -4.22 -5.44
C LEU A 433 16.87 -3.32 -5.25
N PHE A 434 16.67 -2.02 -5.15
CA PHE A 434 17.73 -1.08 -4.77
C PHE A 434 18.27 -1.37 -3.36
N CYS A 435 17.39 -1.62 -2.39
CA CYS A 435 17.78 -2.06 -1.04
C CYS A 435 18.58 -3.36 -1.08
N ALA A 436 18.12 -4.37 -1.83
CA ALA A 436 18.83 -5.63 -1.98
C ALA A 436 20.20 -5.48 -2.66
N SER A 437 20.30 -4.64 -3.69
CA SER A 437 21.56 -4.32 -4.37
C SER A 437 22.56 -3.68 -3.40
N THR A 438 22.08 -2.74 -2.59
CA THR A 438 22.88 -2.07 -1.55
C THR A 438 23.35 -3.07 -0.49
N ALA A 439 22.45 -3.92 0.01
CA ALA A 439 22.78 -4.94 1.00
C ALA A 439 23.83 -5.95 0.49
N LEU A 440 23.74 -6.37 -0.78
CA LEU A 440 24.75 -7.26 -1.38
C LEU A 440 26.13 -6.61 -1.48
N ARG A 441 26.18 -5.30 -1.76
CA ARG A 441 27.45 -4.55 -1.79
C ARG A 441 28.03 -4.40 -0.39
N ILE A 442 27.20 -4.09 0.60
CA ILE A 442 27.62 -4.04 2.01
C ILE A 442 28.15 -5.42 2.43
N LYS A 443 27.44 -6.50 2.11
CA LYS A 443 27.87 -7.88 2.37
C LYS A 443 29.26 -8.20 1.81
N SER A 444 29.60 -7.67 0.64
CA SER A 444 30.93 -7.89 0.04
C SER A 444 32.08 -7.13 0.73
N LYS A 445 31.77 -6.17 1.60
CA LYS A 445 32.76 -5.34 2.28
C LYS A 445 32.89 -5.62 3.77
N LEU A 446 31.82 -6.07 4.41
CA LEU A 446 31.79 -6.40 5.83
C LEU A 446 32.14 -7.87 6.05
N ASP A 447 32.70 -8.17 7.22
CA ASP A 447 32.78 -9.56 7.67
C ASP A 447 31.38 -10.15 7.91
N GLU A 448 31.30 -11.48 8.04
CA GLU A 448 30.03 -12.17 8.18
C GLU A 448 29.24 -11.74 9.44
N ASN A 449 29.93 -11.40 10.52
CA ASN A 449 29.31 -11.05 11.80
C ASN A 449 28.77 -9.62 11.80
N GLN A 450 29.56 -8.68 11.29
CA GLN A 450 29.16 -7.29 11.05
C GLN A 450 27.96 -7.23 10.12
N PHE A 451 27.97 -8.01 9.03
CA PHE A 451 26.84 -8.08 8.12
C PHE A 451 25.59 -8.67 8.79
N LYS A 452 25.72 -9.79 9.51
CA LYS A 452 24.59 -10.38 10.26
C LYS A 452 24.00 -9.42 11.27
N SER A 453 24.84 -8.67 11.99
CA SER A 453 24.39 -7.66 12.95
C SER A 453 23.63 -6.52 12.26
N LEU A 454 24.18 -5.97 11.17
CA LEU A 454 23.52 -4.92 10.40
C LEU A 454 22.15 -5.40 9.86
N VAL A 455 22.09 -6.62 9.33
CA VAL A 455 20.84 -7.23 8.87
C VAL A 455 19.86 -7.38 10.03
N PHE A 456 20.30 -7.84 11.19
CA PHE A 456 19.43 -8.00 12.36
C PHE A 456 18.92 -6.65 12.88
N SER A 457 19.76 -5.62 12.96
CA SER A 457 19.34 -4.24 13.27
C SER A 457 18.30 -3.72 12.29
N PHE A 458 18.50 -3.96 10.99
CA PHE A 458 17.55 -3.52 9.95
C PHE A 458 16.22 -4.26 10.04
N ILE A 459 16.22 -5.56 10.35
CA ILE A 459 15.00 -6.34 10.59
C ILE A 459 14.24 -5.77 11.78
N ILE A 460 14.93 -5.53 12.91
CA ILE A 460 14.29 -4.91 14.09
C ILE A 460 13.72 -3.54 13.74
N LEU A 461 14.48 -2.68 13.06
CA LEU A 461 14.00 -1.36 12.64
C LEU A 461 12.74 -1.47 11.77
N SER A 462 12.75 -2.37 10.78
CA SER A 462 11.62 -2.56 9.85
C SER A 462 10.35 -3.02 10.56
N LEU A 463 10.49 -3.93 11.54
CA LEU A 463 9.38 -4.39 12.39
C LEU A 463 8.92 -3.30 13.36
N PHE A 464 9.87 -2.56 13.95
CA PHE A 464 9.58 -1.46 14.86
C PHE A 464 8.77 -0.35 14.18
N LEU A 465 9.10 -0.04 12.92
CA LEU A 465 8.36 0.94 12.11
C LEU A 465 6.91 0.52 11.79
N GLN A 466 6.55 -0.77 11.94
CA GLN A 466 5.15 -1.20 11.83
C GLN A 466 4.30 -0.72 13.02
N ILE A 467 4.92 -0.52 14.19
CA ILE A 467 4.24 -0.20 15.45
C ILE A 467 4.45 1.28 15.83
N VAL A 468 5.63 1.83 15.51
CA VAL A 468 6.09 3.13 15.96
C VAL A 468 6.40 4.04 14.77
N ALA A 469 6.04 5.31 14.90
CA ALA A 469 6.38 6.35 13.94
C ALA A 469 7.58 7.17 14.43
N ILE A 470 8.52 7.41 13.52
CA ILE A 470 9.64 8.34 13.71
C ILE A 470 9.39 9.52 12.78
N GLN A 471 8.91 10.64 13.33
CA GLN A 471 8.33 11.73 12.52
C GLN A 471 8.77 13.11 12.98
N TRP A 472 8.69 14.09 12.08
CA TRP A 472 8.87 15.50 12.44
C TRP A 472 7.61 16.04 13.10
N VAL A 473 7.79 16.87 14.13
CA VAL A 473 6.65 17.55 14.75
C VAL A 473 6.38 18.87 14.03
N PRO A 474 5.14 19.13 13.56
CA PRO A 474 4.84 20.25 12.67
C PRO A 474 5.15 21.66 13.22
N ARG A 475 5.26 21.81 14.55
CA ARG A 475 5.39 23.11 15.23
C ARG A 475 6.80 23.43 15.72
N ILE A 476 7.70 22.46 15.75
CA ILE A 476 9.05 22.61 16.31
C ILE A 476 9.97 21.65 15.52
N PRO A 477 11.18 22.06 15.09
CA PRO A 477 12.06 21.23 14.26
C PRO A 477 12.70 20.09 15.09
N PHE A 478 11.90 19.09 15.48
CA PHE A 478 12.37 17.91 16.20
C PHE A 478 11.74 16.62 15.68
N ILE A 479 12.46 15.51 15.91
CA ILE A 479 12.05 14.15 15.62
C ILE A 479 11.40 13.55 16.87
N GLU A 480 10.18 13.04 16.72
CA GLU A 480 9.44 12.30 17.74
C GLU A 480 9.41 10.81 17.40
N ILE A 481 9.60 9.96 18.41
CA ILE A 481 9.32 8.52 18.35
C ILE A 481 8.03 8.28 19.13
N THR A 482 6.95 7.94 18.45
CA THR A 482 5.62 7.83 19.06
C THR A 482 4.85 6.64 18.51
N ALA A 483 4.02 6.02 19.36
CA ALA A 483 3.06 5.04 18.89
C ALA A 483 1.91 5.70 18.12
N ASN A 484 1.70 7.02 18.22
CA ASN A 484 0.60 7.74 17.58
C ASN A 484 1.13 8.54 16.37
N PRO A 485 1.11 7.97 15.15
CA PRO A 485 1.60 8.67 13.97
C PRO A 485 0.76 9.90 13.64
N ASN A 486 1.39 10.88 13.02
CA ASN A 486 0.70 11.96 12.32
C ASN A 486 0.03 11.38 11.07
N TYR A 487 -1.25 11.67 10.93
CA TYR A 487 -2.04 11.29 9.78
C TYR A 487 -1.83 12.30 8.64
N ILE A 488 -1.52 11.77 7.47
CA ILE A 488 -1.43 12.52 6.22
C ILE A 488 -2.68 12.17 5.41
N TYR A 489 -3.54 13.15 5.20
CA TYR A 489 -4.77 12.98 4.42
C TYR A 489 -4.45 13.15 2.94
N THR A 490 -4.61 12.07 2.18
CA THR A 490 -4.43 12.05 0.73
C THR A 490 -5.79 11.96 0.03
N HIS A 491 -5.81 12.09 -1.30
CA HIS A 491 -7.02 11.84 -2.08
C HIS A 491 -7.59 10.41 -1.88
N ASP A 492 -6.73 9.46 -1.52
CA ASP A 492 -7.07 8.05 -1.38
C ASP A 492 -7.13 7.61 0.09
N GLY A 493 -7.39 8.56 0.99
CA GLY A 493 -7.47 8.32 2.41
C GLY A 493 -6.16 8.54 3.15
N ILE A 494 -6.12 8.05 4.38
CA ILE A 494 -5.08 8.37 5.35
C ILE A 494 -3.82 7.57 5.07
N ARG A 495 -2.67 8.22 5.17
CA ARG A 495 -1.33 7.62 5.15
C ARG A 495 -0.57 8.03 6.41
N VAL A 496 0.42 7.21 6.77
CA VAL A 496 1.25 7.44 7.96
C VAL A 496 2.73 7.19 7.64
N PRO A 497 3.66 8.09 8.01
CA PRO A 497 5.09 7.94 7.74
C PRO A 497 5.80 7.02 8.75
N GLY A 498 5.09 6.03 9.31
CA GLY A 498 5.53 5.10 10.35
C GLY A 498 4.35 4.67 11.22
N GLY A 499 4.51 3.64 12.07
CA GLY A 499 3.39 3.07 12.81
C GLY A 499 2.33 2.48 11.87
N TYR A 500 2.77 1.81 10.81
CA TYR A 500 1.93 1.44 9.66
C TYR A 500 0.70 0.61 10.02
N LEU A 501 0.76 -0.24 11.05
CA LEU A 501 -0.40 -1.00 11.54
C LEU A 501 -1.54 -0.09 11.97
N LYS A 502 -1.26 1.09 12.54
CA LYS A 502 -2.30 2.07 12.86
C LYS A 502 -2.89 2.68 11.59
N GLY A 503 -2.07 2.95 10.58
CA GLY A 503 -2.55 3.39 9.27
C GLY A 503 -3.48 2.36 8.63
N TYR A 504 -3.09 1.08 8.60
CA TYR A 504 -3.95 0.00 8.09
C TYR A 504 -5.25 -0.14 8.89
N ASN A 505 -5.19 0.08 10.21
CA ASN A 505 -6.39 0.09 11.04
C ASN A 505 -7.31 1.29 10.77
N GLU A 506 -6.78 2.45 10.36
CA GLU A 506 -7.61 3.58 9.93
C GLU A 506 -8.33 3.27 8.60
N VAL A 507 -7.69 2.56 7.66
CA VAL A 507 -8.37 2.05 6.44
C VAL A 507 -9.55 1.14 6.83
N LYS A 508 -9.35 0.27 7.82
CA LYS A 508 -10.43 -0.55 8.38
C LYS A 508 -11.53 0.30 9.02
N LYS A 509 -11.20 1.32 9.81
CA LYS A 509 -12.20 2.19 10.47
C LYS A 509 -12.97 3.09 9.53
N ALA A 510 -12.45 3.42 8.34
CA ALA A 510 -13.14 4.22 7.33
C ALA A 510 -14.53 3.64 6.97
N GLN A 511 -14.78 2.37 7.29
CA GLN A 511 -16.08 1.68 7.27
C GLN A 511 -17.22 2.37 8.04
N ILE A 512 -16.91 2.95 9.20
CA ILE A 512 -17.93 3.39 10.17
C ILE A 512 -18.19 4.89 10.01
N ASN A 513 -17.14 5.65 9.68
CA ASN A 513 -17.17 7.10 9.56
C ASN A 513 -16.65 7.54 8.18
N SER A 514 -17.33 7.13 7.09
CA SER A 514 -16.95 7.63 5.76
C SER A 514 -16.95 9.16 5.77
N TYR A 515 -15.81 9.76 5.42
CA TYR A 515 -15.68 11.22 5.31
C TYR A 515 -16.49 11.79 4.13
N HIS A 516 -16.90 10.93 3.18
CA HIS A 516 -17.74 11.30 2.03
C HIS A 516 -19.21 11.30 2.43
N ARG A 517 -19.72 12.48 2.78
CA ARG A 517 -21.13 12.71 3.18
C ARG A 517 -22.18 12.11 2.20
N PRO A 518 -22.03 12.19 0.85
CA PRO A 518 -22.98 11.57 -0.09
C PRO A 518 -23.10 10.08 0.07
N ILE A 519 -22.00 9.39 0.33
CA ILE A 519 -22.02 7.95 0.42
C ILE A 519 -22.54 7.48 1.77
N LYS A 520 -22.23 8.24 2.84
CA LYS A 520 -22.87 8.04 4.15
C LYS A 520 -24.39 8.18 4.05
N PHE A 521 -24.86 9.13 3.25
CA PHE A 521 -26.28 9.33 2.96
C PHE A 521 -26.88 8.16 2.16
N SER A 522 -26.27 7.76 1.03
CA SER A 522 -26.72 6.61 0.23
C SER A 522 -26.87 5.33 1.06
N ARG A 523 -25.91 5.07 1.96
CA ARG A 523 -25.97 3.91 2.86
C ARG A 523 -27.17 3.97 3.80
N LYS A 524 -27.41 5.12 4.41
CA LYS A 524 -28.52 5.33 5.33
C LYS A 524 -29.85 5.16 4.61
N ILE A 525 -29.99 5.74 3.43
CA ILE A 525 -31.16 5.58 2.58
C ILE A 525 -31.40 4.11 2.25
N ALA A 526 -30.37 3.37 1.82
CA ALA A 526 -30.51 1.94 1.53
C ALA A 526 -30.95 1.13 2.77
N GLN A 527 -30.39 1.42 3.95
CA GLN A 527 -30.79 0.80 5.22
C GLN A 527 -32.26 1.07 5.56
N VAL A 528 -32.73 2.31 5.38
CA VAL A 528 -34.13 2.69 5.61
C VAL A 528 -35.04 1.97 4.62
N ILE A 529 -34.66 1.94 3.34
CA ILE A 529 -35.42 1.22 2.30
C ILE A 529 -35.57 -0.25 2.67
N GLN A 530 -34.51 -0.91 3.14
CA GLN A 530 -34.56 -2.32 3.55
C GLN A 530 -35.54 -2.59 4.69
N GLN A 531 -35.71 -1.63 5.60
CA GLN A 531 -36.57 -1.77 6.78
C GLN A 531 -38.06 -1.51 6.49
N ILE A 532 -38.40 -0.98 5.31
CA ILE A 532 -39.79 -0.73 4.89
C ILE A 532 -40.32 -1.96 4.17
N ASP A 533 -41.45 -2.55 4.59
CA ASP A 533 -41.96 -3.77 3.95
C ASP A 533 -42.72 -3.53 2.63
N THR A 534 -43.21 -2.31 2.42
CA THR A 534 -43.92 -1.91 1.20
C THR A 534 -42.96 -1.54 0.06
N ASN A 535 -43.51 -1.34 -1.15
CA ASN A 535 -42.76 -0.68 -2.23
C ASN A 535 -42.26 0.69 -1.75
N VAL A 536 -41.17 1.18 -2.33
CA VAL A 536 -40.60 2.47 -1.94
C VAL A 536 -40.40 3.34 -3.16
N THR A 537 -40.86 4.59 -3.10
CA THR A 537 -40.57 5.59 -4.12
C THR A 537 -39.78 6.74 -3.48
N LEU A 538 -38.54 6.92 -3.90
CA LEU A 538 -37.71 8.07 -3.56
C LEU A 538 -37.80 9.13 -4.65
N ILE A 539 -38.19 10.34 -4.26
CA ILE A 539 -38.24 11.48 -5.19
C ILE A 539 -37.21 12.54 -4.83
N TYR A 540 -36.52 13.00 -5.87
CA TYR A 540 -35.50 14.04 -5.80
C TYR A 540 -35.92 15.22 -6.68
N LEU A 541 -35.81 16.43 -6.15
CA LEU A 541 -36.08 17.64 -6.92
C LEU A 541 -34.95 17.87 -7.95
N ASP A 542 -35.31 18.02 -9.22
CA ASP A 542 -34.39 18.27 -10.32
C ASP A 542 -33.94 19.74 -10.36
N LYS A 543 -32.99 20.08 -9.49
CA LYS A 543 -32.28 21.35 -9.51
C LYS A 543 -30.78 21.11 -9.68
N SER A 544 -30.17 21.86 -10.59
CA SER A 544 -28.76 21.70 -10.97
C SER A 544 -27.80 21.92 -9.80
N ASP A 545 -28.16 22.71 -8.79
CA ASP A 545 -27.36 22.94 -7.59
C ASP A 545 -27.76 22.06 -6.40
N SER A 546 -28.74 21.17 -6.56
CA SER A 546 -29.17 20.23 -5.50
C SER A 546 -28.03 19.27 -5.15
N PHE A 547 -27.90 18.93 -3.87
CA PHE A 547 -27.02 17.85 -3.43
C PHE A 547 -27.48 16.49 -3.97
N ALA A 548 -28.80 16.29 -4.01
CA ALA A 548 -29.43 15.05 -4.44
C ALA A 548 -29.23 14.70 -5.93
N THR A 549 -28.75 15.65 -6.73
CA THR A 549 -28.40 15.42 -8.15
C THR A 549 -26.96 14.91 -8.33
N GLU A 550 -26.20 14.74 -7.24
CA GLU A 550 -24.88 14.09 -7.28
C GLU A 550 -25.01 12.65 -7.77
N ALA A 551 -24.31 12.34 -8.87
CA ALA A 551 -24.35 11.02 -9.50
C ALA A 551 -24.00 9.89 -8.51
N TRP A 552 -23.07 10.15 -7.59
CA TRP A 552 -22.67 9.20 -6.56
C TRP A 552 -23.83 8.77 -5.65
N ILE A 553 -24.74 9.67 -5.29
CA ILE A 553 -25.84 9.32 -4.38
C ILE A 553 -26.69 8.19 -4.98
N TRP A 554 -27.00 8.31 -6.26
CA TRP A 554 -27.78 7.35 -7.02
C TRP A 554 -27.03 6.05 -7.18
N THR A 555 -25.81 6.11 -7.71
CA THR A 555 -25.01 4.91 -7.96
C THR A 555 -24.78 4.11 -6.67
N PHE A 556 -24.40 4.76 -5.57
CA PHE A 556 -24.13 4.05 -4.31
C PHE A 556 -25.41 3.56 -3.62
N THR A 557 -26.54 4.28 -3.73
CA THR A 557 -27.80 3.77 -3.18
C THR A 557 -28.23 2.50 -3.89
N THR A 558 -28.16 2.48 -5.23
CA THR A 558 -28.38 1.28 -6.05
C THR A 558 -27.44 0.17 -5.62
N PHE A 559 -26.14 0.44 -5.54
CA PHE A 559 -25.15 -0.56 -5.17
C PHE A 559 -25.40 -1.16 -3.77
N TYR A 560 -25.73 -0.34 -2.77
CA TYR A 560 -26.04 -0.84 -1.42
C TYR A 560 -27.30 -1.69 -1.39
N LEU A 561 -28.30 -1.39 -2.22
CA LEU A 561 -29.47 -2.24 -2.37
C LEU A 561 -29.10 -3.56 -3.08
N GLU A 562 -28.31 -3.54 -4.14
CA GLU A 562 -27.79 -4.75 -4.80
C GLU A 562 -26.98 -5.63 -3.82
N LEU A 563 -26.21 -5.04 -2.90
CA LEU A 563 -25.49 -5.77 -1.85
C LEU A 563 -26.41 -6.55 -0.89
N GLU A 564 -27.67 -6.14 -0.76
CA GLU A 564 -28.70 -6.85 0.01
C GLU A 564 -29.62 -7.71 -0.86
N GLY A 565 -29.29 -7.89 -2.15
CA GLY A 565 -29.98 -8.82 -3.05
C GLY A 565 -31.01 -8.19 -3.98
N TYR A 566 -31.19 -6.86 -3.97
CA TYR A 566 -32.06 -6.20 -4.94
C TYR A 566 -31.50 -6.35 -6.36
N GLN A 567 -32.37 -6.56 -7.34
CA GLN A 567 -32.03 -6.64 -8.75
C GLN A 567 -32.40 -5.34 -9.47
N VAL A 568 -31.54 -4.88 -10.38
CA VAL A 568 -31.76 -3.65 -11.14
C VAL A 568 -32.59 -3.95 -12.38
N GLU A 569 -33.83 -3.46 -12.42
CA GLU A 569 -34.75 -3.61 -13.56
C GLU A 569 -34.54 -2.50 -14.60
N HIS A 570 -34.24 -1.28 -14.13
CA HIS A 570 -33.98 -0.12 -14.97
C HIS A 570 -32.92 0.78 -14.36
N TYR A 571 -31.95 1.21 -15.16
CA TYR A 571 -30.85 2.09 -14.71
C TYR A 571 -30.68 3.31 -15.60
N ASP A 572 -31.22 4.44 -15.15
CA ASP A 572 -30.89 5.76 -15.66
C ASP A 572 -30.59 6.75 -14.53
N ARG A 573 -29.32 6.83 -14.10
CA ARG A 573 -28.87 7.72 -13.02
C ARG A 573 -29.22 9.20 -13.17
N ASN A 574 -29.53 9.66 -14.39
CA ASN A 574 -29.91 11.05 -14.64
C ASN A 574 -31.40 11.30 -14.44
N ASN A 575 -32.23 10.27 -14.50
CA ASN A 575 -33.69 10.39 -14.51
C ASN A 575 -34.35 9.44 -13.52
N GLN A 576 -34.20 8.13 -13.70
CA GLN A 576 -34.90 7.10 -12.94
C GLN A 576 -34.08 5.81 -12.78
N ILE A 577 -34.13 5.21 -11.59
CA ILE A 577 -33.61 3.86 -11.33
C ILE A 577 -34.73 3.04 -10.69
N VAL A 578 -34.91 1.80 -11.15
CA VAL A 578 -35.89 0.85 -10.61
C VAL A 578 -35.18 -0.42 -10.18
N LEU A 579 -35.40 -0.83 -8.93
CA LEU A 579 -34.90 -2.08 -8.37
C LEU A 579 -36.04 -2.94 -7.83
N SER A 580 -35.86 -4.26 -7.80
CA SER A 580 -36.82 -5.24 -7.29
C SER A 580 -36.14 -6.19 -6.28
N LEU A 581 -36.88 -6.61 -5.25
CA LEU A 581 -36.49 -7.73 -4.38
C LEU A 581 -37.76 -8.54 -4.08
N ALA A 582 -37.89 -9.70 -4.75
CA ALA A 582 -39.15 -10.44 -4.80
C ALA A 582 -40.31 -9.52 -5.25
N ASP A 583 -41.35 -9.36 -4.44
CA ASP A 583 -42.52 -8.54 -4.77
C ASP A 583 -42.34 -7.04 -4.46
N LYS A 584 -41.22 -6.66 -3.83
CA LYS A 584 -40.94 -5.28 -3.41
C LYS A 584 -40.20 -4.53 -4.51
N THR A 585 -40.76 -3.40 -4.92
CA THR A 585 -40.15 -2.49 -5.92
C THR A 585 -39.67 -1.20 -5.26
N VAL A 586 -38.47 -0.77 -5.64
CA VAL A 586 -37.86 0.51 -5.24
C VAL A 586 -37.67 1.38 -6.48
N ILE A 587 -38.27 2.56 -6.49
CA ILE A 587 -38.17 3.53 -7.58
C ILE A 587 -37.46 4.77 -7.05
N MET A 588 -36.33 5.13 -7.63
CA MET A 588 -35.66 6.42 -7.41
C MET A 588 -35.89 7.27 -8.65
N GLN A 589 -36.40 8.50 -8.52
CA GLN A 589 -36.71 9.35 -9.68
C GLN A 589 -36.49 10.84 -9.44
N ARG A 590 -36.06 11.54 -10.50
CA ARG A 590 -35.96 13.00 -10.53
C ARG A 590 -37.25 13.58 -11.09
N VAL A 591 -37.71 14.65 -10.46
CA VAL A 591 -38.97 15.30 -10.80
C VAL A 591 -38.80 16.81 -10.76
N ASN A 592 -39.57 17.52 -11.59
CA ASN A 592 -39.59 18.98 -11.57
C ASN A 592 -40.31 19.52 -10.31
N GLN A 593 -40.29 20.84 -10.10
CA GLN A 593 -40.88 21.47 -8.90
C GLN A 593 -42.37 21.14 -8.74
N GLU A 594 -43.14 21.25 -9.82
CA GLU A 594 -44.59 21.00 -9.82
C GLU A 594 -44.89 19.54 -9.46
N GLN A 595 -44.19 18.59 -10.07
CA GLN A 595 -44.31 17.15 -9.77
C GLN A 595 -43.85 16.81 -8.35
N TYR A 596 -42.82 17.47 -7.84
CA TYR A 596 -42.31 17.25 -6.49
C TYR A 596 -43.32 17.68 -5.42
N GLU A 597 -43.95 18.83 -5.63
CA GLU A 597 -45.03 19.36 -4.79
C GLU A 597 -46.30 18.50 -4.91
N ASN A 598 -46.69 18.17 -6.15
CA ASN A 598 -47.92 17.45 -6.49
C ASN A 598 -47.79 15.93 -6.45
N TYR A 599 -46.72 15.38 -5.87
CA TYR A 599 -46.63 13.94 -5.62
C TYR A 599 -47.69 13.54 -4.56
N LEU A 600 -48.91 13.33 -5.06
CA LEU A 600 -50.15 12.96 -4.41
C LEU A 600 -50.74 11.83 -5.29
N ASP A 601 -51.33 10.81 -4.66
CA ASP A 601 -51.86 9.57 -5.26
C ASP A 601 -50.88 8.40 -5.45
N ILE A 602 -49.89 8.27 -4.56
CA ILE A 602 -49.35 6.94 -4.27
C ILE A 602 -50.26 6.28 -3.24
N ASN A 603 -50.79 5.08 -3.52
CA ASN A 603 -51.53 4.29 -2.54
C ASN A 603 -50.64 4.01 -1.30
N PRO A 604 -50.87 4.69 -0.17
CA PRO A 604 -49.97 4.64 0.98
C PRO A 604 -49.99 3.27 1.68
N GLN A 605 -50.97 2.42 1.36
CA GLN A 605 -51.06 1.05 1.89
C GLN A 605 -50.10 0.07 1.18
N LYS A 606 -49.61 0.40 -0.03
CA LYS A 606 -48.73 -0.48 -0.82
C LYS A 606 -47.36 0.11 -1.12
N THR A 607 -47.20 1.42 -0.98
CA THR A 607 -45.96 2.11 -1.33
C THR A 607 -45.68 3.25 -0.36
N THR A 608 -44.48 3.29 0.18
CA THR A 608 -43.96 4.37 1.01
C THR A 608 -43.24 5.40 0.12
N LEU A 609 -43.66 6.67 0.19
CA LEU A 609 -43.02 7.78 -0.52
C LEU A 609 -42.01 8.49 0.39
N ILE A 610 -40.77 8.62 -0.08
CA ILE A 610 -39.71 9.39 0.59
C ILE A 610 -39.35 10.59 -0.28
N LYS A 611 -39.76 11.80 0.16
CA LYS A 611 -39.38 13.06 -0.49
C LYS A 611 -38.03 13.53 0.07
N VAL A 612 -36.98 13.57 -0.75
CA VAL A 612 -35.64 14.02 -0.30
C VAL A 612 -35.56 15.55 -0.36
N PRO A 613 -35.35 16.24 0.77
CA PRO A 613 -35.30 17.70 0.83
C PRO A 613 -34.31 18.31 -0.18
N TYR A 614 -34.72 19.41 -0.79
CA TYR A 614 -33.82 20.20 -1.63
C TYR A 614 -32.86 21.01 -0.77
N ILE A 615 -31.56 20.89 -1.07
CA ILE A 615 -30.50 21.69 -0.47
C ILE A 615 -29.51 22.10 -1.54
N SER A 616 -29.22 23.40 -1.60
CA SER A 616 -28.21 23.92 -2.50
C SER A 616 -26.81 23.54 -2.03
N ARG A 617 -25.99 23.04 -2.95
CA ARG A 617 -24.55 22.81 -2.75
C ARG A 617 -23.78 24.10 -2.43
N LYS A 618 -24.36 25.26 -2.73
CA LYS A 618 -23.79 26.57 -2.43
C LYS A 618 -24.01 26.99 -0.97
N ASP A 619 -24.76 26.22 -0.18
CA ASP A 619 -24.99 26.46 1.25
C ASP A 619 -24.34 25.36 2.13
N PRO A 620 -23.10 25.57 2.58
CA PRO A 620 -22.40 24.62 3.46
C PRO A 620 -23.08 24.39 4.81
N GLN A 621 -23.79 25.40 5.33
CA GLN A 621 -24.48 25.31 6.62
C GLN A 621 -25.77 24.52 6.47
N GLY A 622 -26.54 24.78 5.41
CA GLY A 622 -27.72 23.98 5.04
C GLY A 622 -27.37 22.51 4.79
N LEU A 623 -26.27 22.23 4.09
CA LEU A 623 -25.75 20.86 3.92
C LEU A 623 -25.43 20.20 5.25
N LYS A 624 -24.74 20.90 6.16
CA LYS A 624 -24.41 20.35 7.48
C LYS A 624 -25.70 20.04 8.26
N LYS A 625 -26.60 21.00 8.35
CA LYS A 625 -27.87 20.89 9.08
C LYS A 625 -28.74 19.76 8.54
N PHE A 626 -28.76 19.54 7.22
CA PHE A 626 -29.45 18.40 6.62
C PHE A 626 -28.93 17.04 7.08
N PHE A 627 -27.61 16.86 7.12
CA PHE A 627 -27.03 15.60 7.59
C PHE A 627 -27.20 15.39 9.10
N GLU A 628 -27.61 16.42 9.84
CA GLU A 628 -28.02 16.31 11.24
C GLU A 628 -29.54 16.02 11.28
N ASP A 629 -30.38 16.95 10.82
CA ASP A 629 -31.84 16.91 10.98
C ASP A 629 -32.56 15.84 10.13
N PHE A 630 -32.23 15.72 8.84
CA PHE A 630 -32.89 14.76 7.95
C PHE A 630 -32.35 13.34 8.18
N TYR A 631 -31.08 13.23 8.53
CA TYR A 631 -30.47 11.94 8.85
C TYR A 631 -31.12 11.32 10.09
N ASP A 632 -31.43 12.13 11.10
CA ASP A 632 -32.16 11.71 12.30
C ASP A 632 -33.66 11.45 12.01
N SER A 633 -34.29 12.21 11.10
CA SER A 633 -35.69 11.98 10.72
C SER A 633 -35.91 10.68 9.95
N LEU A 634 -34.91 10.24 9.18
CA LEU A 634 -34.89 8.94 8.52
C LEU A 634 -34.97 7.77 9.51
N ASP A 635 -34.35 7.88 10.70
CA ASP A 635 -34.47 6.86 11.75
C ASP A 635 -35.88 6.78 12.35
N ASN A 636 -36.59 7.91 12.38
CA ASN A 636 -37.95 7.96 12.91
C ASN A 636 -38.98 7.33 11.96
N LEU A 637 -38.73 7.29 10.65
CA LEU A 637 -39.58 6.59 9.67
C LEU A 637 -39.68 5.09 9.96
N VAL A 638 -38.62 4.51 10.51
CA VAL A 638 -38.51 3.09 10.89
C VAL A 638 -39.30 2.80 12.16
N SER A 639 -39.31 3.75 13.11
CA SER A 639 -39.97 3.59 14.41
C SER A 639 -41.49 3.66 14.37
N ARG A 640 -42.08 4.20 13.29
CA ARG A 640 -43.54 4.37 13.15
C ARG A 640 -44.25 3.14 12.54
N GLN A 641 -43.52 2.12 12.11
CA GLN A 641 -44.07 0.90 11.50
C GLN A 641 -43.87 -0.37 12.35
N ARG A 642 -43.13 -0.29 13.46
CA ARG A 642 -43.13 -1.30 14.53
C ARG A 642 -44.16 -0.94 15.58
#